data_AF-A0A067FI31-F1
#
_entry.id   AF-A0A067FI31-F1
#
_cell.length_a   1.000
_cell.length_b   1.000
_cell.length_c   1.000
_cell.angle_alpha   90.00
_cell.angle_beta   90.00
_cell.angle_gamma   90.00
#
_symmetry.space_group_name_H-M   'P 1'
#
loop_
_entity.id
_entity.type
_entity.pdbx_description
1 polymer ?
#
loop_
_entity_poly.entity_id
_entity_poly.type
_entity_poly.pdbx_seq_one_letter_code
_entity_poly.pdbx_strand_id
1 'polypeptide(L)'
;IGKTKVFLRAGQMADLDARRTEVLGRSASIIQRKVRSYLSRKNYIMLRRSAIHIQAACRGQLARTVYESMRREASCLRIQRDLRMYLAKKAYKDMCFSAVCIQTGMRGMAARNELRFRRQTRASILIQSHCRKYLARLHYMKLKKAAITTQCAWRGKVARRELRKLKMAARETGALQAAKNKLEKQVEELTWRLQLEKRMRVDMEEAKTQENAKLQSALQEMQLQFKESKEKLMKEIEVAKKEAEKVPVVQEVPVIDHAVVEELTSENEKLKTLVSSLEKKIDETEKKFEETSKISEERLKQALEAESKIVQLKTAMHRLEEKVSDMETENQILRQQSLLSTPIKKMSEHISAPATQSLENGHHVIEENISNEPQSATPVKKLGTESDSKLRRSHIEHQHENVDALINCVAKNLGYCNGKPVAAFTIYKCLLHWKSFEAERTSVFDRLIQMIGSAIENEDDNDHMAYWLSNTSTLLFLLQRSLKAAGASGATPHKKPPTATSLFGRMAMGFRSSPSSANLAAAAALAVVRQVEAKYPALLFKQQLAAYVEKIYGIIRDNLKKELSSLLSLCIQAPRTSKGSVLRSGRSFGKDSASSHWQSIIDSLNTLLSTLKQNFVPPVLVQKIFTQTFSYINVQLFNSLLLRRECCTFSNGEYVKAGLAELELWCCQAKEEYAGSSWDELKHIRQAVGFLVCHFT
;
A
#
# COMPACT_ATOMS: atom_id res chain seq x y z
N ILE A 1 107.32 15.98 -105.58
CA ILE A 1 106.11 16.59 -104.95
C ILE A 1 105.14 15.45 -104.67
N GLY A 2 104.74 15.06 -103.46
CA GLY A 2 105.09 15.49 -102.11
C GLY A 2 104.13 14.81 -101.10
N LYS A 3 104.25 13.50 -100.88
CA LYS A 3 103.19 12.62 -100.30
C LYS A 3 102.62 13.04 -98.93
N THR A 4 103.29 13.92 -98.18
CA THR A 4 102.86 14.41 -96.86
C THR A 4 102.72 15.93 -96.78
N LYS A 5 102.97 16.68 -97.86
CA LYS A 5 102.89 18.15 -97.90
C LYS A 5 102.21 18.63 -99.19
N VAL A 6 101.01 19.19 -99.04
CA VAL A 6 100.28 19.85 -100.12
C VAL A 6 100.80 21.28 -100.26
N PHE A 7 101.25 21.63 -101.46
CA PHE A 7 101.67 23.00 -101.79
C PHE A 7 100.51 23.71 -102.48
N LEU A 8 100.02 24.79 -101.87
CA LEU A 8 98.88 25.57 -102.36
C LEU A 8 99.36 26.87 -103.03
N ARG A 9 98.54 27.42 -103.93
CA ARG A 9 98.80 28.76 -104.48
C ARG A 9 98.70 29.82 -103.37
N ALA A 10 99.46 30.90 -103.50
CA ALA A 10 99.41 32.03 -102.58
C ALA A 10 97.96 32.51 -102.38
N GLY A 11 97.59 32.82 -101.14
CA GLY A 11 96.22 33.15 -100.73
C GLY A 11 95.40 31.96 -100.21
N GLN A 12 95.44 30.79 -100.86
CA GLN A 12 94.51 29.69 -100.54
C GLN A 12 94.67 29.09 -99.14
N MET A 13 95.86 29.17 -98.53
CA MET A 13 96.05 28.81 -97.12
C MET A 13 95.26 29.73 -96.17
N ALA A 14 95.20 31.03 -96.47
CA ALA A 14 94.48 31.99 -95.64
C ALA A 14 92.96 31.74 -95.68
N ASP A 15 92.40 31.40 -96.85
CA ASP A 15 90.98 31.04 -96.98
C ASP A 15 90.63 29.76 -96.20
N LEU A 16 91.51 28.75 -96.23
CA LEU A 16 91.33 27.51 -95.49
C LEU A 16 91.45 27.73 -93.97
N ASP A 17 92.41 28.53 -93.50
CA ASP A 17 92.51 28.87 -92.08
C ASP A 17 91.37 29.79 -91.61
N ALA A 18 90.84 30.67 -92.47
CA ALA A 18 89.63 31.45 -92.20
C ALA A 18 88.39 30.54 -92.05
N ARG A 19 88.20 29.55 -92.94
CA ARG A 19 87.11 28.56 -92.79
C ARG A 19 87.31 27.66 -91.57
N ARG A 20 88.55 27.26 -91.26
CA ARG A 20 88.87 26.46 -90.07
C ARG A 20 88.54 27.22 -88.78
N THR A 21 88.95 28.49 -88.68
CA THR A 21 88.65 29.34 -87.53
C THR A 21 87.16 29.62 -87.41
N GLU A 22 86.43 29.81 -88.51
CA GLU A 22 84.96 29.92 -88.51
C GLU A 22 84.27 28.66 -87.97
N VAL A 23 84.65 27.46 -88.45
CA VAL A 23 84.05 26.19 -87.99
C VAL A 23 84.38 25.91 -86.52
N LEU A 24 85.61 26.19 -86.08
CA LEU A 24 86.00 26.10 -84.68
C LEU A 24 85.22 27.11 -83.81
N GLY A 25 85.06 28.34 -84.26
CA GLY A 25 84.29 29.38 -83.58
C GLY A 25 82.80 29.04 -83.46
N ARG A 26 82.18 28.51 -84.53
CA ARG A 26 80.80 28.00 -84.51
C ARG A 26 80.64 26.84 -83.52
N SER A 27 81.58 25.88 -83.54
CA SER A 27 81.57 24.71 -82.65
C SER A 27 81.76 25.11 -81.18
N ALA A 28 82.72 25.98 -80.88
CA ALA A 28 82.93 26.55 -79.55
C ALA A 28 81.69 27.32 -79.06
N SER A 29 81.04 28.09 -79.94
CA SER A 29 79.80 28.82 -79.62
C SER A 29 78.64 27.88 -79.24
N ILE A 30 78.51 26.73 -79.91
CA ILE A 30 77.49 25.71 -79.58
C ILE A 30 77.78 25.09 -78.21
N ILE A 31 79.03 24.70 -77.95
CA ILE A 31 79.45 24.12 -76.66
C ILE A 31 79.24 25.12 -75.53
N GLN A 32 79.72 26.35 -75.68
CA GLN A 32 79.54 27.43 -74.70
C GLN A 32 78.06 27.72 -74.43
N ARG A 33 77.21 27.77 -75.47
CA ARG A 33 75.76 27.96 -75.32
C ARG A 33 75.13 26.83 -74.49
N LYS A 34 75.48 25.57 -74.77
CA LYS A 34 74.97 24.40 -74.02
C LYS A 34 75.46 24.39 -72.57
N VAL A 35 76.74 24.68 -72.32
CA VAL A 35 77.29 24.77 -70.96
C VAL A 35 76.65 25.90 -70.16
N ARG A 36 76.52 27.11 -70.72
CA ARG A 36 75.83 28.24 -70.08
C ARG A 36 74.38 27.90 -69.75
N SER A 37 73.64 27.32 -70.70
CA SER A 37 72.24 26.87 -70.50
C SER A 37 72.13 25.81 -69.39
N TYR A 38 73.04 24.83 -69.35
CA TYR A 38 73.08 23.81 -68.30
C TYR A 38 73.34 24.43 -66.92
N LEU A 39 74.32 25.33 -66.80
CA LEU A 39 74.64 26.01 -65.54
C LEU A 39 73.47 26.87 -65.05
N SER A 40 72.86 27.68 -65.91
CA SER A 40 71.66 28.47 -65.56
C SER A 40 70.50 27.58 -65.12
N ARG A 41 70.25 26.46 -65.81
CA ARG A 41 69.21 25.49 -65.43
C ARG A 41 69.51 24.82 -64.08
N LYS A 42 70.77 24.44 -63.83
CA LYS A 42 71.21 23.86 -62.54
C LYS A 42 70.97 24.85 -61.40
N ASN A 43 71.39 26.11 -61.57
CA ASN A 43 71.23 27.16 -60.57
C ASN A 43 69.75 27.48 -60.31
N TYR A 44 68.93 27.57 -61.36
CA TYR A 44 67.48 27.77 -61.22
C TYR A 44 66.80 26.60 -60.48
N ILE A 45 67.15 25.35 -60.78
CA ILE A 45 66.59 24.18 -60.08
C ILE A 45 67.00 24.19 -58.60
N MET A 46 68.25 24.55 -58.29
CA MET A 46 68.72 24.67 -56.90
C MET A 46 67.97 25.78 -56.15
N LEU A 47 67.88 26.99 -56.72
CA LEU A 47 67.15 28.11 -56.13
C LEU A 47 65.66 27.78 -55.92
N ARG A 48 65.00 27.16 -56.92
CA ARG A 48 63.60 26.72 -56.81
C ARG A 48 63.40 25.68 -55.71
N ARG A 49 64.32 24.72 -55.55
CA ARG A 49 64.26 23.75 -54.44
C ARG A 49 64.38 24.45 -53.08
N SER A 50 65.38 25.31 -52.90
CA SER A 50 65.56 26.07 -51.65
C SER A 50 64.35 26.94 -51.34
N ALA A 51 63.79 27.65 -52.33
CA ALA A 51 62.59 28.45 -52.17
C ALA A 51 61.37 27.61 -51.75
N ILE A 52 61.18 26.43 -52.35
CA ILE A 52 60.10 25.50 -51.96
C ILE A 52 60.29 25.02 -50.52
N HIS A 53 61.51 24.67 -50.10
CA HIS A 53 61.79 24.26 -48.72
C HIS A 53 61.51 25.38 -47.70
N ILE A 54 61.95 26.62 -47.98
CA ILE A 54 61.67 27.79 -47.13
C ILE A 54 60.17 28.05 -47.07
N GLN A 55 59.47 28.09 -48.21
CA GLN A 55 58.02 28.28 -48.24
C GLN A 55 57.26 27.18 -47.49
N ALA A 56 57.68 25.92 -47.60
CA ALA A 56 57.09 24.81 -46.87
C ALA A 56 57.31 24.95 -45.36
N ALA A 57 58.52 25.35 -44.93
CA ALA A 57 58.82 25.61 -43.52
C ALA A 57 57.98 26.78 -42.96
N CYS A 58 57.88 27.91 -43.68
CA CYS A 58 57.06 29.05 -43.28
C CYS A 58 55.56 28.71 -43.20
N ARG A 59 55.00 28.02 -44.21
CA ARG A 59 53.60 27.55 -44.19
C ARG A 59 53.35 26.58 -43.03
N GLY A 60 54.27 25.64 -42.81
CA GLY A 60 54.20 24.70 -41.69
C GLY A 60 54.25 25.39 -40.33
N GLN A 61 55.10 26.41 -40.16
CA GLN A 61 55.20 27.16 -38.91
C GLN A 61 53.93 27.99 -38.66
N LEU A 62 53.39 28.67 -39.67
CA LEU A 62 52.13 29.41 -39.56
C LEU A 62 50.98 28.47 -39.14
N ALA A 63 50.87 27.30 -39.78
CA ALA A 63 49.86 26.29 -39.44
C ALA A 63 50.00 25.78 -38.00
N ARG A 64 51.23 25.56 -37.50
CA ARG A 64 51.46 25.18 -36.09
C ARG A 64 51.03 26.28 -35.12
N THR A 65 51.39 27.53 -35.38
CA THR A 65 51.01 28.67 -34.52
C THR A 65 49.49 28.82 -34.42
N VAL A 66 48.78 28.71 -35.55
CA VAL A 66 47.30 28.73 -35.58
C VAL A 66 46.71 27.54 -34.83
N TYR A 67 47.23 26.33 -35.05
CA TYR A 67 46.76 25.14 -34.32
C TYR A 67 47.01 25.26 -32.80
N GLU A 68 48.15 25.80 -32.38
CA GLU A 68 48.44 26.05 -30.97
C GLU A 68 47.49 27.06 -30.33
N SER A 69 47.12 28.15 -31.03
CA SER A 69 46.15 29.11 -30.50
C SER A 69 44.77 28.46 -30.35
N MET A 70 44.28 27.75 -31.37
CA MET A 70 43.01 27.00 -31.31
C MET A 70 43.01 25.97 -30.17
N ARG A 71 44.12 25.24 -29.97
CA ARG A 71 44.25 24.26 -28.88
C ARG A 71 44.23 24.93 -27.50
N ARG A 72 44.90 26.07 -27.33
CA ARG A 72 44.87 26.85 -26.07
C ARG A 72 43.48 27.40 -25.78
N GLU A 73 42.80 27.93 -26.80
CA GLU A 73 41.43 28.43 -26.68
C GLU A 73 40.44 27.32 -26.30
N ALA A 74 40.48 26.18 -26.98
CA ALA A 74 39.65 25.02 -26.66
C ALA A 74 39.89 24.51 -25.21
N SER A 75 41.15 24.50 -24.75
CA SER A 75 41.48 24.19 -23.35
C SER A 75 40.93 25.23 -22.37
N CYS A 76 41.03 26.52 -22.69
CA CYS A 76 40.49 27.61 -21.87
C CYS A 76 38.96 27.49 -21.75
N LEU A 77 38.25 27.27 -22.86
CA LEU A 77 36.79 27.09 -22.87
C LEU A 77 36.36 25.86 -22.05
N ARG A 78 37.11 24.75 -22.09
CA ARG A 78 36.85 23.57 -21.23
C ARG A 78 37.00 23.92 -19.75
N ILE A 79 38.09 24.58 -19.36
CA ILE A 79 38.33 25.00 -17.96
C ILE A 79 37.23 25.97 -17.49
N GLN A 80 36.87 26.97 -18.31
CA GLN A 80 35.79 27.91 -17.99
C GLN A 80 34.43 27.22 -17.83
N ARG A 81 34.08 26.30 -18.75
CA ARG A 81 32.85 25.50 -18.68
C ARG A 81 32.79 24.69 -17.38
N ASP A 82 33.87 23.99 -17.06
CA ASP A 82 33.93 23.08 -15.90
C ASP A 82 33.90 23.87 -14.58
N LEU A 83 34.54 25.05 -14.52
CA LEU A 83 34.46 25.98 -13.39
C LEU A 83 33.05 26.56 -13.22
N ARG A 84 32.41 27.05 -14.30
CA ARG A 84 31.03 27.55 -14.25
C ARG A 84 30.04 26.48 -13.77
N MET A 85 30.19 25.24 -14.26
CA MET A 85 29.41 24.09 -13.80
C MET A 85 29.64 23.80 -12.31
N TYR A 86 30.90 23.80 -11.85
CA TYR A 86 31.23 23.59 -10.44
C TYR A 86 30.60 24.65 -9.53
N LEU A 87 30.72 25.93 -9.88
CA LEU A 87 30.16 27.05 -9.10
C LEU A 87 28.64 26.97 -9.01
N ALA A 88 27.94 26.73 -10.13
CA ALA A 88 26.49 26.55 -10.14
C ALA A 88 26.06 25.33 -9.29
N LYS A 89 26.78 24.21 -9.40
CA LYS A 89 26.53 22.98 -8.63
C LYS A 89 26.79 23.17 -7.13
N LYS A 90 27.77 24.00 -6.75
CA LYS A 90 28.03 24.38 -5.36
C LYS A 90 26.91 25.25 -4.82
N ALA A 91 26.58 26.36 -5.49
CA ALA A 91 25.50 27.26 -5.08
C ALA A 91 24.14 26.54 -4.92
N TYR A 92 23.81 25.63 -5.85
CA TYR A 92 22.61 24.79 -5.74
C TYR A 92 22.64 23.88 -4.50
N LYS A 93 23.77 23.22 -4.22
CA LYS A 93 23.92 22.37 -3.02
C LYS A 93 23.79 23.17 -1.73
N ASP A 94 24.42 24.34 -1.65
CA ASP A 94 24.40 25.20 -0.47
C ASP A 94 22.97 25.73 -0.20
N MET A 95 22.23 26.09 -1.27
CA MET A 95 20.81 26.43 -1.22
C MET A 95 19.94 25.24 -0.77
N CYS A 96 20.15 24.05 -1.34
CA CYS A 96 19.41 22.84 -0.93
C CYS A 96 19.67 22.46 0.53
N PHE A 97 20.92 22.53 0.99
CA PHE A 97 21.26 22.29 2.39
C PHE A 97 20.53 23.27 3.31
N SER A 98 20.61 24.57 3.01
CA SER A 98 19.91 25.62 3.76
C SER A 98 18.40 25.39 3.81
N ALA A 99 17.77 25.07 2.68
CA ALA A 99 16.35 24.75 2.59
C ALA A 99 15.97 23.50 3.42
N VAL A 100 16.79 22.44 3.39
CA VAL A 100 16.56 21.23 4.20
C VAL A 100 16.71 21.51 5.69
N CYS A 101 17.69 22.33 6.11
CA CYS A 101 17.84 22.76 7.49
C CYS A 101 16.62 23.54 7.99
N ILE A 102 16.10 24.49 7.20
CA ILE A 102 14.88 25.23 7.52
C ILE A 102 13.66 24.29 7.59
N GLN A 103 13.46 23.44 6.57
CA GLN A 103 12.32 22.52 6.52
C GLN A 103 12.31 21.49 7.67
N THR A 104 13.48 20.96 8.04
CA THR A 104 13.60 20.03 9.18
C THR A 104 13.33 20.75 10.51
N GLY A 105 13.82 21.98 10.68
CA GLY A 105 13.49 22.85 11.81
C GLY A 105 11.98 23.12 11.93
N MET A 106 11.33 23.54 10.83
CA MET A 106 9.89 23.81 10.77
C MET A 106 9.05 22.56 11.08
N ARG A 107 9.37 21.40 10.46
CA ARG A 107 8.67 20.13 10.74
C ARG A 107 8.84 19.70 12.19
N GLY A 108 10.04 19.85 12.75
CA GLY A 108 10.31 19.58 14.17
C GLY A 108 9.54 20.51 15.12
N MET A 109 9.40 21.79 14.76
CA MET A 109 8.59 22.75 15.53
C MET A 109 7.11 22.40 15.48
N ALA A 110 6.55 22.11 14.30
CA ALA A 110 5.16 21.71 14.13
C ALA A 110 4.83 20.46 14.97
N ALA A 111 5.68 19.43 14.92
CA ALA A 111 5.51 18.21 15.72
C ALA A 111 5.55 18.48 17.25
N ARG A 112 6.43 19.38 17.71
CA ARG A 112 6.49 19.78 19.12
C ARG A 112 5.27 20.60 19.56
N ASN A 113 4.74 21.45 18.69
CA ASN A 113 3.53 22.24 18.96
C ASN A 113 2.29 21.34 19.05
N GLU A 114 2.14 20.40 18.12
CA GLU A 114 1.07 19.38 18.16
C GLU A 114 1.15 18.52 19.44
N LEU A 115 2.35 18.07 19.83
CA LEU A 115 2.53 17.34 21.09
C LEU A 115 2.17 18.20 22.33
N ARG A 116 2.54 19.49 22.33
CA ARG A 116 2.18 20.42 23.41
C ARG A 116 0.65 20.59 23.51
N PHE A 117 -0.01 20.80 22.37
CA PHE A 117 -1.47 20.92 22.29
C PHE A 117 -2.16 19.64 22.81
N ARG A 118 -1.76 18.46 22.36
CA ARG A 118 -2.30 17.17 22.86
C ARG A 118 -2.12 17.01 24.37
N ARG A 119 -0.96 17.39 24.92
CA ARG A 119 -0.71 17.35 26.37
C ARG A 119 -1.62 18.31 27.14
N GLN A 120 -1.79 19.54 26.66
CA GLN A 120 -2.68 20.54 27.26
C GLN A 120 -4.15 20.09 27.21
N THR A 121 -4.62 19.60 26.06
CA THR A 121 -5.98 19.08 25.89
C THR A 121 -6.24 17.88 26.81
N ARG A 122 -5.30 16.93 26.92
CA ARG A 122 -5.43 15.80 27.86
C ARG A 122 -5.48 16.26 29.33
N ALA A 123 -4.67 17.24 29.72
CA ALA A 123 -4.72 17.81 31.06
C ALA A 123 -6.06 18.53 31.35
N SER A 124 -6.56 19.30 30.37
CA SER A 124 -7.87 19.96 30.46
C SER A 124 -9.01 18.94 30.63
N ILE A 125 -9.04 17.89 29.82
CA ILE A 125 -10.02 16.79 29.93
C ILE A 125 -9.93 16.11 31.32
N LEU A 126 -8.72 15.88 31.85
CA LEU A 126 -8.53 15.31 33.18
C LEU A 126 -9.17 16.18 34.26
N ILE A 127 -8.89 17.49 34.25
CA ILE A 127 -9.44 18.46 35.20
C ILE A 127 -10.97 18.54 35.08
N GLN A 128 -11.50 18.66 33.86
CA GLN A 128 -12.93 18.69 33.59
C GLN A 128 -13.63 17.42 34.06
N SER A 129 -13.04 16.24 33.86
CA SER A 129 -13.60 14.97 34.32
C SER A 129 -13.65 14.88 35.85
N HIS A 130 -12.62 15.37 36.55
CA HIS A 130 -12.60 15.43 38.02
C HIS A 130 -13.65 16.40 38.56
N CYS A 131 -13.80 17.57 37.94
CA CYS A 131 -14.84 18.54 38.29
C CYS A 131 -16.26 17.96 38.10
N ARG A 132 -16.55 17.36 36.93
CA ARG A 132 -17.84 16.70 36.65
C ARG A 132 -18.14 15.58 37.64
N LYS A 133 -17.14 14.72 37.95
CA LYS A 133 -17.24 13.65 38.96
C LYS A 133 -17.54 14.20 40.36
N TYR A 134 -16.88 15.29 40.75
CA TYR A 134 -17.09 15.95 42.04
C TYR A 134 -18.49 16.53 42.17
N LEU A 135 -18.98 17.26 41.16
CA LEU A 135 -20.34 17.81 41.12
C LEU A 135 -21.41 16.71 41.19
N ALA A 136 -21.26 15.63 40.41
CA ALA A 136 -22.15 14.48 40.46
C ALA A 136 -22.16 13.80 41.84
N ARG A 137 -20.99 13.63 42.47
CA ARG A 137 -20.86 13.09 43.83
C ARG A 137 -21.54 13.99 44.86
N LEU A 138 -21.36 15.31 44.78
CA LEU A 138 -22.06 16.27 45.66
C LEU A 138 -23.58 16.16 45.53
N HIS A 139 -24.10 16.13 44.29
CA HIS A 139 -25.52 16.00 44.04
C HIS A 139 -26.09 14.69 44.59
N TYR A 140 -25.42 13.56 44.32
CA TYR A 140 -25.79 12.26 44.87
C TYR A 140 -25.79 12.25 46.41
N MET A 141 -24.78 12.84 47.07
CA MET A 141 -24.72 12.89 48.53
C MET A 141 -25.81 13.77 49.14
N LYS A 142 -26.17 14.90 48.50
CA LYS A 142 -27.34 15.71 48.89
C LYS A 142 -28.64 14.89 48.77
N LEU A 143 -28.85 14.22 47.64
CA LEU A 143 -30.04 13.40 47.40
C LEU A 143 -30.12 12.21 48.39
N LYS A 144 -29.01 11.53 48.65
CA LYS A 144 -28.91 10.45 49.66
C LYS A 144 -29.26 10.97 51.05
N LYS A 145 -28.73 12.12 51.46
CA LYS A 145 -29.06 12.72 52.77
C LYS A 145 -30.56 13.05 52.86
N ALA A 146 -31.12 13.70 51.85
CA ALA A 146 -32.55 14.02 51.79
C ALA A 146 -33.42 12.75 51.85
N ALA A 147 -33.10 11.72 51.06
CA ALA A 147 -33.81 10.45 51.06
C ALA A 147 -33.77 9.75 52.42
N ILE A 148 -32.60 9.70 53.09
CA ILE A 148 -32.48 9.14 54.44
C ILE A 148 -33.32 9.94 55.44
N THR A 149 -33.25 11.28 55.41
CA THR A 149 -34.07 12.14 56.30
C THR A 149 -35.56 11.90 56.10
N THR A 150 -36.04 11.85 54.85
CA THR A 150 -37.45 11.56 54.53
C THR A 150 -37.86 10.15 54.97
N GLN A 151 -37.02 9.13 54.74
CA GLN A 151 -37.29 7.77 55.21
C GLN A 151 -37.32 7.67 56.74
N CYS A 152 -36.41 8.34 57.45
CA CYS A 152 -36.40 8.39 58.91
C CYS A 152 -37.65 9.11 59.46
N ALA A 153 -38.05 10.23 58.84
CA ALA A 153 -39.28 10.94 59.18
C ALA A 153 -40.52 10.07 58.95
N TRP A 154 -40.57 9.31 57.84
CA TRP A 154 -41.65 8.36 57.56
C TRP A 154 -41.69 7.21 58.57
N ARG A 155 -40.56 6.53 58.83
CA ARG A 155 -40.45 5.48 59.85
C ARG A 155 -40.91 6.00 61.23
N GLY A 156 -40.50 7.20 61.61
CA GLY A 156 -40.96 7.85 62.84
C GLY A 156 -42.46 8.20 62.84
N LYS A 157 -43.03 8.60 61.70
CA LYS A 157 -44.49 8.84 61.55
C LYS A 157 -45.29 7.54 61.69
N VAL A 158 -44.81 6.44 61.10
CA VAL A 158 -45.42 5.10 61.22
C VAL A 158 -45.33 4.62 62.67
N ALA A 159 -44.16 4.64 63.31
CA ALA A 159 -44.01 4.24 64.71
C ALA A 159 -44.92 5.06 65.66
N ARG A 160 -45.05 6.38 65.45
CA ARG A 160 -45.99 7.23 66.21
C ARG A 160 -47.47 6.98 65.88
N ARG A 161 -47.81 6.36 64.74
CA ARG A 161 -49.17 5.92 64.42
C ARG A 161 -49.47 4.61 65.14
N GLU A 162 -48.58 3.62 65.08
CA GLU A 162 -48.75 2.34 65.77
C GLU A 162 -48.79 2.51 67.30
N LEU A 163 -47.91 3.34 67.88
CA LEU A 163 -47.96 3.67 69.31
C LEU A 163 -49.30 4.30 69.72
N ARG A 164 -49.94 5.08 68.84
CA ARG A 164 -51.27 5.66 69.12
C ARG A 164 -52.37 4.61 69.06
N LYS A 165 -52.35 3.67 68.10
CA LYS A 165 -53.28 2.53 68.07
C LYS A 165 -53.15 1.69 69.35
N LEU A 166 -51.94 1.31 69.73
CA LEU A 166 -51.68 0.53 70.95
C LEU A 166 -52.16 1.26 72.21
N LYS A 167 -51.98 2.59 72.29
CA LYS A 167 -52.53 3.40 73.40
C LYS A 167 -54.06 3.51 73.40
N MET A 168 -54.73 3.46 72.25
CA MET A 168 -56.20 3.42 72.19
C MET A 168 -56.72 2.04 72.62
N ALA A 169 -56.18 0.96 72.07
CA ALA A 169 -56.52 -0.41 72.46
C ALA A 169 -56.28 -0.68 73.96
N ALA A 170 -55.23 -0.10 74.55
CA ALA A 170 -54.97 -0.17 76.00
C ALA A 170 -55.98 0.63 76.85
N ARG A 171 -56.58 1.71 76.29
CA ARG A 171 -57.65 2.46 76.96
C ARG A 171 -58.99 1.75 76.86
N GLU A 172 -59.28 1.15 75.70
CA GLU A 172 -60.48 0.34 75.47
C GLU A 172 -60.49 -0.92 76.35
N THR A 173 -59.36 -1.63 76.46
CA THR A 173 -59.24 -2.76 77.40
C THR A 173 -59.33 -2.31 78.86
N GLY A 174 -58.79 -1.13 79.23
CA GLY A 174 -59.00 -0.53 80.55
C GLY A 174 -60.46 -0.19 80.85
N ALA A 175 -61.19 0.35 79.87
CA ALA A 175 -62.63 0.65 79.98
C ALA A 175 -63.48 -0.63 80.07
N LEU A 176 -63.16 -1.65 79.27
CA LEU A 176 -63.79 -2.98 79.33
C LEU A 176 -63.55 -3.66 80.68
N GLN A 177 -62.33 -3.58 81.23
CA GLN A 177 -62.03 -4.12 82.55
C GLN A 177 -62.81 -3.37 83.65
N ALA A 178 -62.92 -2.04 83.57
CA ALA A 178 -63.73 -1.27 84.50
C ALA A 178 -65.24 -1.61 84.41
N ALA A 179 -65.76 -1.82 83.20
CA ALA A 179 -67.13 -2.26 82.98
C ALA A 179 -67.38 -3.67 83.51
N LYS A 180 -66.45 -4.61 83.26
CA LYS A 180 -66.47 -5.97 83.80
C LYS A 180 -66.50 -5.95 85.34
N ASN A 181 -65.57 -5.24 85.98
CA ASN A 181 -65.52 -5.15 87.44
C ASN A 181 -66.80 -4.54 88.04
N LYS A 182 -67.49 -3.65 87.29
CA LYS A 182 -68.77 -3.08 87.71
C LYS A 182 -69.92 -4.09 87.59
N LEU A 183 -69.95 -4.87 86.52
CA LEU A 183 -70.90 -5.98 86.33
C LEU A 183 -70.68 -7.08 87.39
N GLU A 184 -69.44 -7.45 87.69
CA GLU A 184 -69.11 -8.41 88.75
C GLU A 184 -69.68 -7.96 90.11
N LYS A 185 -69.49 -6.69 90.49
CA LYS A 185 -70.10 -6.13 91.71
C LYS A 185 -71.64 -6.14 91.69
N GLN A 186 -72.26 -5.88 90.55
CA GLN A 186 -73.73 -5.96 90.43
C GLN A 186 -74.21 -7.41 90.56
N VAL A 187 -73.48 -8.39 90.02
CA VAL A 187 -73.79 -9.82 90.19
C VAL A 187 -73.60 -10.25 91.64
N GLU A 188 -72.54 -9.81 92.33
CA GLU A 188 -72.33 -10.04 93.76
C GLU A 188 -73.49 -9.47 94.61
N GLU A 189 -73.90 -8.23 94.34
CA GLU A 189 -75.03 -7.59 95.04
C GLU A 189 -76.36 -8.32 94.78
N LEU A 190 -76.66 -8.65 93.53
CA LEU A 190 -77.87 -9.41 93.17
C LEU A 190 -77.86 -10.82 93.78
N THR A 191 -76.69 -11.46 93.86
CA THR A 191 -76.52 -12.76 94.52
C THR A 191 -76.78 -12.66 96.02
N TRP A 192 -76.29 -11.60 96.67
CA TRP A 192 -76.58 -11.30 98.07
C TRP A 192 -78.07 -11.05 98.32
N ARG A 193 -78.74 -10.25 97.47
CA ARG A 193 -80.19 -10.02 97.55
C ARG A 193 -80.98 -11.32 97.41
N LEU A 194 -80.62 -12.17 96.44
CA LEU A 194 -81.25 -13.49 96.25
C LEU A 194 -81.04 -14.44 97.44
N GLN A 195 -79.84 -14.44 98.05
CA GLN A 195 -79.56 -15.23 99.25
C GLN A 195 -80.30 -14.72 100.49
N LEU A 196 -80.55 -13.41 100.58
CA LEU A 196 -81.36 -12.82 101.65
C LEU A 196 -82.84 -13.17 101.47
N GLU A 197 -83.39 -13.04 100.26
CA GLU A 197 -84.78 -13.41 99.96
C GLU A 197 -85.02 -14.91 100.21
N LYS A 198 -84.07 -15.78 99.85
CA LYS A 198 -84.15 -17.22 100.16
C LYS A 198 -84.21 -17.49 101.67
N ARG A 199 -83.42 -16.78 102.49
CA ARG A 199 -83.51 -16.90 103.96
C ARG A 199 -84.89 -16.45 104.48
N MET A 200 -85.36 -15.28 104.04
CA MET A 200 -86.69 -14.80 104.45
C MET A 200 -87.84 -15.76 104.07
N ARG A 201 -87.72 -16.50 102.95
CA ARG A 201 -88.69 -17.54 102.57
C ARG A 201 -88.63 -18.77 103.50
N VAL A 202 -87.45 -19.20 103.91
CA VAL A 202 -87.27 -20.30 104.88
C VAL A 202 -87.82 -19.91 106.25
N ASP A 203 -87.44 -18.74 106.77
CA ASP A 203 -87.93 -18.21 108.06
C ASP A 203 -89.48 -18.12 108.07
N MET A 204 -90.08 -17.76 106.93
CA MET A 204 -91.54 -17.68 106.72
C MET A 204 -92.22 -19.05 106.60
N GLU A 205 -91.53 -20.09 106.14
CA GLU A 205 -92.02 -21.48 106.21
C GLU A 205 -91.91 -22.06 107.62
N GLU A 206 -90.82 -21.77 108.36
CA GLU A 206 -90.67 -22.17 109.76
C GLU A 206 -91.71 -21.51 110.67
N ALA A 207 -92.02 -20.24 110.45
CA ALA A 207 -93.12 -19.56 111.16
C ALA A 207 -94.47 -20.24 110.89
N LYS A 208 -94.74 -20.69 109.65
CA LYS A 208 -95.96 -21.43 109.29
C LYS A 208 -96.03 -22.82 109.91
N THR A 209 -94.91 -23.53 110.08
CA THR A 209 -94.92 -24.85 110.72
C THR A 209 -95.10 -24.73 112.24
N GLN A 210 -94.55 -23.69 112.89
CA GLN A 210 -94.85 -23.38 114.30
C GLN A 210 -96.31 -23.00 114.54
N GLU A 211 -96.92 -22.19 113.68
CA GLU A 211 -98.37 -21.89 113.71
C GLU A 211 -99.21 -23.16 113.59
N ASN A 212 -98.91 -24.04 112.63
CA ASN A 212 -99.64 -25.31 112.47
C ASN A 212 -99.50 -26.23 113.71
N ALA A 213 -98.32 -26.30 114.33
CA ALA A 213 -98.12 -27.08 115.55
C ALA A 213 -98.97 -26.56 116.72
N LYS A 214 -99.07 -25.23 116.89
CA LYS A 214 -99.95 -24.61 117.90
C LYS A 214 -101.43 -24.90 117.62
N LEU A 215 -101.85 -24.80 116.36
CA LEU A 215 -103.22 -25.11 115.95
C LEU A 215 -103.58 -26.59 116.18
N GLN A 216 -102.64 -27.53 115.95
CA GLN A 216 -102.85 -28.96 116.25
C GLN A 216 -102.98 -29.24 117.75
N SER A 217 -102.16 -28.58 118.60
CA SER A 217 -102.27 -28.69 120.06
C SER A 217 -103.62 -28.19 120.57
N ALA A 218 -104.05 -27.00 120.13
CA ALA A 218 -105.34 -26.42 120.50
C ALA A 218 -106.53 -27.30 120.05
N LEU A 219 -106.39 -28.00 118.92
CA LEU A 219 -107.42 -28.89 118.40
C LEU A 219 -107.54 -30.19 119.23
N GLN A 220 -106.46 -30.69 119.84
CA GLN A 220 -106.52 -31.83 120.76
C GLN A 220 -107.12 -31.45 122.12
N GLU A 221 -106.79 -30.29 122.69
CA GLU A 221 -107.46 -29.79 123.91
C GLU A 221 -108.96 -29.57 123.68
N MET A 222 -109.33 -28.99 122.53
CA MET A 222 -110.73 -28.83 122.14
C MET A 222 -111.45 -30.18 121.99
N GLN A 223 -110.80 -31.21 121.43
CA GLN A 223 -111.39 -32.56 121.30
C GLN A 223 -111.64 -33.25 122.64
N LEU A 224 -110.88 -32.94 123.69
CA LEU A 224 -111.12 -33.45 125.04
C LEU A 224 -112.36 -32.77 125.66
N GLN A 225 -112.42 -31.43 125.60
CA GLN A 225 -113.58 -30.65 126.05
C GLN A 225 -114.86 -30.96 125.24
N PHE A 226 -114.72 -31.42 123.99
CA PHE A 226 -115.85 -31.85 123.14
C PHE A 226 -116.50 -33.17 123.58
N LYS A 227 -115.84 -34.01 124.40
CA LYS A 227 -116.48 -35.19 125.00
C LYS A 227 -117.32 -34.82 126.22
N GLU A 228 -116.85 -33.88 127.02
CA GLU A 228 -117.51 -33.44 128.27
C GLU A 228 -118.68 -32.47 128.03
N SER A 229 -118.69 -31.78 126.89
CA SER A 229 -119.80 -30.90 126.48
C SER A 229 -120.92 -31.60 125.70
N LYS A 230 -120.64 -32.77 125.11
CA LYS A 230 -121.60 -33.53 124.27
C LYS A 230 -122.74 -34.21 125.05
N GLU A 231 -122.65 -34.30 126.38
CA GLU A 231 -123.75 -34.75 127.25
C GLU A 231 -124.76 -33.63 127.60
N LYS A 232 -124.48 -32.34 127.33
CA LYS A 232 -125.27 -31.24 127.91
C LYS A 232 -126.22 -30.48 126.99
N LEU A 233 -126.07 -30.52 125.66
CA LEU A 233 -127.00 -29.92 124.69
C LEU A 233 -126.70 -30.53 123.30
N MET A 234 -127.61 -31.11 122.51
CA MET A 234 -129.07 -31.27 122.64
C MET A 234 -129.85 -29.97 122.85
N LYS A 235 -129.49 -28.94 122.09
CA LYS A 235 -130.40 -27.97 121.47
C LYS A 235 -129.67 -27.09 120.45
N GLU A 236 -130.41 -26.70 119.43
CA GLU A 236 -130.20 -25.56 118.53
C GLU A 236 -128.91 -25.60 117.70
N ILE A 237 -129.02 -26.14 116.48
CA ILE A 237 -129.28 -25.42 115.21
C ILE A 237 -127.94 -25.16 114.51
N GLU A 238 -127.51 -25.94 113.52
CA GLU A 238 -128.12 -26.22 112.20
C GLU A 238 -127.75 -25.16 111.14
N VAL A 239 -127.21 -25.64 110.01
CA VAL A 239 -127.11 -24.96 108.70
C VAL A 239 -126.19 -23.71 108.67
N ALA A 240 -124.93 -23.84 108.21
CA ALA A 240 -124.52 -23.78 106.78
C ALA A 240 -123.88 -22.41 106.44
N LYS A 241 -123.04 -22.18 105.42
CA LYS A 241 -122.29 -23.00 104.43
C LYS A 241 -121.29 -22.04 103.72
N LYS A 242 -120.24 -22.57 103.05
CA LYS A 242 -119.75 -22.29 101.66
C LYS A 242 -119.95 -20.89 101.01
N GLU A 243 -119.15 -20.36 100.08
CA GLU A 243 -118.00 -20.85 99.28
C GLU A 243 -117.27 -19.68 98.55
N ALA A 244 -116.20 -20.04 97.84
CA ALA A 244 -115.28 -19.33 96.93
C ALA A 244 -115.84 -18.40 95.82
N GLU A 245 -114.96 -17.64 95.12
CA GLU A 245 -114.60 -17.86 93.68
C GLU A 245 -113.65 -16.81 92.99
N LYS A 246 -112.73 -17.34 92.15
CA LYS A 246 -112.27 -16.95 90.76
C LYS A 246 -111.57 -15.60 90.35
N VAL A 247 -110.35 -15.74 89.73
CA VAL A 247 -109.76 -15.33 88.38
C VAL A 247 -110.32 -14.09 87.56
N PRO A 248 -109.86 -13.64 86.33
CA PRO A 248 -108.62 -13.81 85.48
C PRO A 248 -108.10 -12.61 84.54
N VAL A 249 -106.92 -12.79 83.87
CA VAL A 249 -106.55 -12.50 82.41
C VAL A 249 -106.07 -11.11 81.80
N VAL A 250 -105.27 -11.17 80.67
CA VAL A 250 -104.72 -10.18 79.64
C VAL A 250 -103.50 -9.22 79.95
N GLN A 251 -102.61 -8.68 79.04
CA GLN A 251 -102.28 -8.79 77.57
C GLN A 251 -100.79 -8.39 77.13
N GLU A 252 -100.52 -8.47 75.79
CA GLU A 252 -99.42 -8.19 74.79
C GLU A 252 -98.29 -7.08 74.78
N VAL A 253 -97.07 -7.46 74.27
CA VAL A 253 -96.23 -6.93 73.10
C VAL A 253 -95.51 -5.52 73.16
N PRO A 254 -94.40 -5.15 72.42
CA PRO A 254 -93.20 -5.81 71.76
C PRO A 254 -91.79 -5.20 72.13
N VAL A 255 -90.67 -5.59 71.45
CA VAL A 255 -89.55 -4.74 70.85
C VAL A 255 -88.30 -5.57 70.39
N ILE A 256 -87.33 -4.96 69.66
CA ILE A 256 -86.39 -5.50 68.62
C ILE A 256 -84.88 -5.35 68.98
N ASP A 257 -83.98 -6.21 68.44
CA ASP A 257 -82.65 -5.91 67.79
C ASP A 257 -81.92 -7.24 67.39
N HIS A 258 -81.22 -7.47 66.26
CA HIS A 258 -80.33 -6.77 65.30
C HIS A 258 -78.82 -6.68 65.66
N ALA A 259 -78.00 -7.67 65.23
CA ALA A 259 -76.53 -7.68 65.46
C ALA A 259 -75.67 -8.56 64.51
N VAL A 260 -75.85 -8.51 63.17
CA VAL A 260 -75.04 -9.33 62.21
C VAL A 260 -74.52 -8.57 60.96
N VAL A 261 -74.71 -7.24 60.87
CA VAL A 261 -74.47 -6.49 59.60
C VAL A 261 -73.13 -5.74 59.54
N GLU A 262 -72.49 -5.41 60.67
CA GLU A 262 -71.29 -4.56 60.68
C GLU A 262 -69.95 -5.28 60.40
N GLU A 263 -69.86 -6.59 60.66
CA GLU A 263 -68.58 -7.29 60.47
C GLU A 263 -68.27 -7.52 58.98
N LEU A 264 -69.29 -7.90 58.20
CA LEU A 264 -69.23 -8.12 56.74
C LEU A 264 -68.99 -6.84 55.92
N THR A 265 -69.36 -5.65 56.41
CA THR A 265 -69.07 -4.38 55.71
C THR A 265 -67.60 -3.96 55.86
N SER A 266 -66.97 -4.31 56.99
CA SER A 266 -65.56 -3.98 57.26
C SER A 266 -64.55 -4.80 56.45
N GLU A 267 -64.89 -6.05 56.09
CA GLU A 267 -64.07 -6.87 55.19
C GLU A 267 -64.26 -6.48 53.72
N ASN A 268 -65.48 -6.13 53.32
CA ASN A 268 -65.76 -5.64 51.96
C ASN A 268 -64.91 -4.40 51.61
N GLU A 269 -64.78 -3.41 52.50
CA GLU A 269 -63.92 -2.23 52.24
C GLU A 269 -62.41 -2.57 52.19
N LYS A 270 -61.94 -3.56 52.96
CA LYS A 270 -60.54 -4.03 52.86
C LYS A 270 -60.26 -4.72 51.53
N LEU A 271 -61.19 -5.56 51.05
CA LEU A 271 -61.09 -6.19 49.73
C LEU A 271 -61.16 -5.15 48.60
N LYS A 272 -62.06 -4.18 48.69
CA LYS A 272 -62.25 -3.09 47.72
C LYS A 272 -61.03 -2.15 47.62
N THR A 273 -60.37 -1.84 48.74
CA THR A 273 -59.11 -1.10 48.75
C THR A 273 -57.93 -1.91 48.20
N LEU A 274 -57.94 -3.24 48.35
CA LEU A 274 -56.91 -4.11 47.75
C LEU A 274 -57.12 -4.29 46.23
N VAL A 275 -58.38 -4.45 45.80
CA VAL A 275 -58.77 -4.49 44.38
C VAL A 275 -58.37 -3.20 43.67
N SER A 276 -58.74 -2.01 44.18
CA SER A 276 -58.32 -0.72 43.58
C SER A 276 -56.81 -0.51 43.55
N SER A 277 -56.05 -1.12 44.47
CA SER A 277 -54.58 -1.12 44.47
C SER A 277 -53.97 -2.07 43.44
N LEU A 278 -54.68 -3.13 43.06
CA LEU A 278 -54.30 -4.07 42.00
C LEU A 278 -54.71 -3.54 40.62
N GLU A 279 -55.93 -3.04 40.46
CA GLU A 279 -56.41 -2.33 39.26
C GLU A 279 -55.43 -1.22 38.86
N LYS A 280 -55.10 -0.31 39.79
CA LYS A 280 -54.13 0.76 39.52
C LYS A 280 -52.73 0.25 39.13
N LYS A 281 -52.30 -0.91 39.63
CA LYS A 281 -51.04 -1.52 39.20
C LYS A 281 -51.13 -2.13 37.82
N ILE A 282 -52.28 -2.73 37.48
CA ILE A 282 -52.58 -3.24 36.14
C ILE A 282 -52.53 -2.07 35.15
N ASP A 283 -53.25 -0.97 35.41
CA ASP A 283 -53.21 0.27 34.62
C ASP A 283 -51.77 0.81 34.45
N GLU A 284 -50.99 0.86 35.53
CA GLU A 284 -49.59 1.31 35.50
C GLU A 284 -48.65 0.35 34.75
N THR A 285 -49.02 -0.92 34.57
CA THR A 285 -48.27 -1.90 33.76
C THR A 285 -48.74 -1.92 32.30
N GLU A 286 -50.04 -1.85 32.03
CA GLU A 286 -50.58 -1.71 30.68
C GLU A 286 -50.06 -0.42 30.04
N LYS A 287 -50.10 0.71 30.75
CA LYS A 287 -49.57 1.97 30.22
C LYS A 287 -48.08 1.92 29.88
N LYS A 288 -47.27 1.20 30.67
CA LYS A 288 -45.83 0.99 30.35
C LYS A 288 -45.64 0.04 29.17
N PHE A 289 -46.49 -0.97 29.03
CA PHE A 289 -46.49 -1.88 27.90
C PHE A 289 -46.86 -1.13 26.61
N GLU A 290 -47.93 -0.34 26.65
CA GLU A 290 -48.41 0.55 25.59
C GLU A 290 -47.34 1.57 25.15
N GLU A 291 -46.67 2.24 26.09
CA GLU A 291 -45.55 3.16 25.83
C GLU A 291 -44.35 2.42 25.20
N THR A 292 -44.05 1.20 25.66
CA THR A 292 -42.96 0.37 25.10
C THR A 292 -43.30 -0.14 23.70
N SER A 293 -44.55 -0.52 23.44
CA SER A 293 -45.04 -0.95 22.12
C SER A 293 -44.88 0.18 21.10
N LYS A 294 -45.36 1.39 21.43
CA LYS A 294 -45.25 2.58 20.58
C LYS A 294 -43.80 2.93 20.23
N ILE A 295 -42.88 2.87 21.20
CA ILE A 295 -41.45 3.07 20.95
C ILE A 295 -40.85 1.98 20.05
N SER A 296 -41.33 0.73 20.16
CA SER A 296 -40.89 -0.37 19.30
C SER A 296 -41.41 -0.24 17.86
N GLU A 297 -42.66 0.20 17.67
CA GLU A 297 -43.28 0.48 16.37
C GLU A 297 -42.61 1.67 15.68
N GLU A 298 -42.30 2.76 16.39
CA GLU A 298 -41.55 3.89 15.84
C GLU A 298 -40.15 3.47 15.36
N ARG A 299 -39.45 2.62 16.13
CA ARG A 299 -38.15 2.08 15.72
C ARG A 299 -38.25 1.16 14.50
N LEU A 300 -39.29 0.32 14.43
CA LEU A 300 -39.53 -0.54 13.26
C LEU A 300 -39.82 0.33 12.02
N LYS A 301 -40.63 1.39 12.16
CA LYS A 301 -40.91 2.34 11.08
C LYS A 301 -39.65 3.06 10.59
N GLN A 302 -38.78 3.51 11.50
CA GLN A 302 -37.48 4.10 11.15
C GLN A 302 -36.56 3.11 10.44
N ALA A 303 -36.55 1.83 10.85
CA ALA A 303 -35.77 0.79 10.20
C ALA A 303 -36.24 0.51 8.76
N LEU A 304 -37.57 0.37 8.56
CA LEU A 304 -38.16 0.19 7.23
C LEU A 304 -37.92 1.39 6.30
N GLU A 305 -37.96 2.62 6.82
CA GLU A 305 -37.65 3.82 6.05
C GLU A 305 -36.16 3.89 5.65
N ALA A 306 -35.26 3.45 6.54
CA ALA A 306 -33.83 3.34 6.23
C ALA A 306 -33.56 2.24 5.18
N GLU A 307 -34.22 1.09 5.29
CA GLU A 307 -34.12 0.00 4.31
C GLU A 307 -34.64 0.42 2.93
N SER A 308 -35.78 1.12 2.86
CA SER A 308 -36.31 1.71 1.62
C SER A 308 -35.31 2.67 0.97
N LYS A 309 -34.64 3.54 1.75
CA LYS A 309 -33.58 4.43 1.25
C LYS A 309 -32.36 3.67 0.73
N ILE A 310 -31.96 2.57 1.39
CA ILE A 310 -30.88 1.69 0.93
C ILE A 310 -31.24 1.02 -0.40
N VAL A 311 -32.48 0.52 -0.55
CA VAL A 311 -32.96 -0.06 -1.80
C VAL A 311 -32.97 0.98 -2.92
N GLN A 312 -33.48 2.20 -2.68
CA GLN A 312 -33.46 3.30 -3.66
C GLN A 312 -32.03 3.66 -4.10
N LEU A 313 -31.09 3.77 -3.15
CA LEU A 313 -29.67 4.02 -3.45
C LEU A 313 -29.05 2.88 -4.27
N LYS A 314 -29.38 1.62 -3.95
CA LYS A 314 -28.89 0.44 -4.69
C LYS A 314 -29.41 0.43 -6.13
N THR A 315 -30.69 0.71 -6.35
CA THR A 315 -31.27 0.83 -7.69
C THR A 315 -30.70 2.02 -8.47
N ALA A 316 -30.43 3.15 -7.81
CA ALA A 316 -29.78 4.31 -8.43
C ALA A 316 -28.32 4.01 -8.82
N MET A 317 -27.59 3.28 -7.98
CA MET A 317 -26.22 2.82 -8.27
C MET A 317 -26.21 1.90 -9.49
N HIS A 318 -27.12 0.92 -9.55
CA HIS A 318 -27.17 -0.02 -10.68
C HIS A 318 -27.52 0.67 -12.01
N ARG A 319 -28.47 1.62 -11.99
CA ARG A 319 -28.78 2.46 -13.17
C ARG A 319 -27.63 3.37 -13.60
N LEU A 320 -26.70 3.71 -12.70
CA LEU A 320 -25.47 4.43 -13.05
C LEU A 320 -24.43 3.47 -13.65
N GLU A 321 -24.32 2.24 -13.14
CA GLU A 321 -23.46 1.19 -13.72
C GLU A 321 -23.90 0.86 -15.15
N GLU A 322 -25.19 0.65 -15.40
CA GLU A 322 -25.78 0.45 -16.73
C GLU A 322 -25.43 1.61 -17.68
N LYS A 323 -25.70 2.86 -17.28
CA LYS A 323 -25.39 4.04 -18.11
C LYS A 323 -23.91 4.24 -18.37
N VAL A 324 -23.03 3.83 -17.46
CA VAL A 324 -21.58 3.86 -17.67
C VAL A 324 -21.16 2.77 -18.66
N SER A 325 -21.74 1.58 -18.57
CA SER A 325 -21.54 0.50 -19.55
C SER A 325 -21.99 0.94 -20.95
N ASP A 326 -23.20 1.49 -21.09
CA ASP A 326 -23.72 1.98 -22.37
C ASP A 326 -22.80 3.07 -22.96
N MET A 327 -22.39 4.05 -22.15
CA MET A 327 -21.46 5.12 -22.54
C MET A 327 -20.06 4.60 -22.92
N GLU A 328 -19.55 3.55 -22.27
CA GLU A 328 -18.30 2.88 -22.67
C GLU A 328 -18.48 2.15 -24.01
N THR A 329 -19.62 1.49 -24.27
CA THR A 329 -19.90 0.87 -25.59
C THR A 329 -20.08 1.89 -26.71
N GLU A 330 -20.76 3.01 -26.47
CA GLU A 330 -20.93 4.10 -27.44
C GLU A 330 -19.57 4.73 -27.79
N ASN A 331 -18.69 4.94 -26.81
CA ASN A 331 -17.31 5.36 -27.05
C ASN A 331 -16.50 4.35 -27.87
N GLN A 332 -16.72 3.05 -27.66
CA GLN A 332 -16.08 1.98 -28.43
C GLN A 332 -16.50 2.03 -29.90
N ILE A 333 -17.80 2.23 -30.16
CA ILE A 333 -18.39 2.34 -31.51
C ILE A 333 -17.89 3.61 -32.22
N LEU A 334 -17.89 4.76 -31.55
CA LEU A 334 -17.36 6.02 -32.10
C LEU A 334 -15.89 5.91 -32.49
N ARG A 335 -15.07 5.19 -31.70
CA ARG A 335 -13.67 4.90 -32.05
C ARG A 335 -13.56 3.98 -33.26
N GLN A 336 -14.41 2.97 -33.41
CA GLN A 336 -14.45 2.14 -34.62
C GLN A 336 -14.90 2.92 -35.86
N GLN A 337 -15.93 3.76 -35.75
CA GLN A 337 -16.34 4.64 -36.85
C GLN A 337 -15.23 5.61 -37.26
N SER A 338 -14.52 6.20 -36.29
CA SER A 338 -13.35 7.06 -36.56
C SER A 338 -12.21 6.34 -37.29
N LEU A 339 -12.03 5.04 -37.08
CA LEU A 339 -11.02 4.23 -37.77
C LEU A 339 -11.45 3.83 -39.19
N LEU A 340 -12.76 3.75 -39.46
CA LEU A 340 -13.32 3.44 -40.78
C LEU A 340 -13.50 4.68 -41.67
N SER A 341 -13.44 5.89 -41.11
CA SER A 341 -13.71 7.16 -41.82
C SER A 341 -12.48 7.90 -42.35
N THR A 342 -11.26 7.35 -42.25
CA THR A 342 -10.04 7.97 -42.84
C THR A 342 -9.83 7.55 -44.30
N PRO A 343 -9.74 8.48 -45.27
CA PRO A 343 -9.56 8.13 -46.69
C PRO A 343 -8.18 7.54 -46.98
N ILE A 344 -8.15 6.30 -47.47
CA ILE A 344 -6.92 5.67 -47.97
C ILE A 344 -6.58 6.27 -49.35
N LYS A 345 -5.44 6.96 -49.46
CA LYS A 345 -4.85 7.30 -50.77
C LYS A 345 -3.33 7.09 -50.76
N LYS A 346 -2.86 6.26 -51.70
CA LYS A 346 -1.45 5.91 -51.92
C LYS A 346 -0.73 7.00 -52.73
N MET A 347 0.57 7.17 -52.48
CA MET A 347 1.70 7.57 -53.37
C MET A 347 2.85 7.98 -52.43
N SER A 348 4.11 7.52 -52.53
CA SER A 348 5.01 7.21 -53.65
C SER A 348 5.67 8.44 -54.31
N GLU A 349 6.97 8.57 -54.02
CA GLU A 349 8.04 9.19 -54.82
C GLU A 349 8.19 10.74 -55.01
N HIS A 350 9.44 11.17 -54.69
CA HIS A 350 10.32 12.08 -55.45
C HIS A 350 10.38 13.64 -55.26
N ILE A 351 11.54 14.07 -54.71
CA ILE A 351 12.40 15.28 -54.93
C ILE A 351 12.00 16.70 -54.42
N SER A 352 13.04 17.38 -53.92
CA SER A 352 13.36 18.84 -53.92
C SER A 352 12.88 19.75 -52.77
N ALA A 353 13.87 20.21 -52.00
CA ALA A 353 13.89 21.53 -51.35
C ALA A 353 14.45 22.59 -52.36
N PRO A 354 14.39 23.93 -52.15
CA PRO A 354 14.82 24.63 -50.92
C PRO A 354 13.96 25.84 -50.45
N ALA A 355 14.31 26.37 -49.25
CA ALA A 355 14.24 27.76 -48.72
C ALA A 355 13.15 28.76 -49.23
N THR A 356 12.57 29.68 -48.44
CA THR A 356 13.09 30.48 -47.30
C THR A 356 11.93 31.22 -46.57
N GLN A 357 12.19 31.80 -45.39
CA GLN A 357 11.63 33.09 -44.85
C GLN A 357 10.18 33.51 -45.21
N SER A 358 9.20 33.53 -44.29
CA SER A 358 8.93 34.50 -43.19
C SER A 358 8.12 35.74 -43.59
N LEU A 359 7.06 36.05 -42.81
CA LEU A 359 6.30 37.32 -42.76
C LEU A 359 5.48 37.65 -44.04
N GLU A 360 4.45 38.51 -44.06
CA GLU A 360 3.47 38.99 -43.06
C GLU A 360 2.40 39.83 -43.82
N ASN A 361 1.11 39.69 -43.46
CA ASN A 361 -0.06 40.57 -43.70
C ASN A 361 -0.33 41.27 -45.06
N GLY A 362 -1.62 41.20 -45.46
CA GLY A 362 -2.31 42.20 -46.30
C GLY A 362 -2.61 41.78 -47.75
N HIS A 363 -3.69 42.25 -48.41
CA HIS A 363 -4.82 43.09 -47.96
C HIS A 363 -5.96 43.07 -49.01
N HIS A 364 -7.21 42.78 -48.60
CA HIS A 364 -8.50 43.07 -49.29
C HIS A 364 -8.73 42.47 -50.70
N VAL A 365 -9.96 42.21 -51.16
CA VAL A 365 -11.02 43.18 -51.51
C VAL A 365 -12.40 42.48 -51.58
N ILE A 366 -13.42 43.08 -50.92
CA ILE A 366 -14.85 43.31 -51.31
C ILE A 366 -15.63 42.05 -51.81
N GLU A 367 -16.84 41.71 -51.31
CA GLU A 367 -18.08 42.54 -51.35
C GLU A 367 -19.15 42.18 -50.28
N GLU A 368 -20.24 42.94 -50.29
CA GLU A 368 -21.20 43.17 -49.19
C GLU A 368 -22.37 42.16 -49.09
N ASN A 369 -22.97 42.06 -47.89
CA ASN A 369 -24.39 42.36 -47.56
C ASN A 369 -24.73 41.89 -46.11
N ILE A 370 -25.04 42.78 -45.15
CA ILE A 370 -26.40 43.23 -44.73
C ILE A 370 -27.25 42.04 -44.18
N SER A 371 -27.77 41.98 -42.94
CA SER A 371 -28.37 43.04 -42.08
C SER A 371 -28.49 42.72 -40.56
N ASN A 372 -28.53 43.81 -39.76
CA ASN A 372 -29.35 44.10 -38.55
C ASN A 372 -29.22 43.31 -37.20
N GLU A 373 -28.50 43.94 -36.26
CA GLU A 373 -29.02 44.64 -35.04
C GLU A 373 -29.91 43.94 -33.96
N PRO A 374 -29.97 44.47 -32.71
CA PRO A 374 -29.90 43.63 -31.51
C PRO A 374 -31.11 43.72 -30.57
N GLN A 375 -31.33 42.68 -29.74
CA GLN A 375 -32.14 42.82 -28.51
C GLN A 375 -31.53 42.13 -27.29
N SER A 376 -31.58 42.86 -26.18
CA SER A 376 -31.03 42.50 -24.88
C SER A 376 -32.03 41.71 -24.02
N ALA A 377 -31.59 40.60 -23.42
CA ALA A 377 -32.21 40.02 -22.24
C ALA A 377 -31.18 39.30 -21.36
N THR A 378 -30.89 39.87 -20.19
CA THR A 378 -30.25 39.22 -19.02
C THR A 378 -31.33 39.03 -17.94
N PRO A 379 -31.13 38.27 -16.84
CA PRO A 379 -30.00 37.40 -16.48
C PRO A 379 -30.37 36.04 -15.84
N VAL A 380 -29.50 35.01 -15.94
CA VAL A 380 -29.31 34.04 -14.84
C VAL A 380 -27.84 33.61 -14.74
N LYS A 381 -27.24 33.79 -13.55
CA LYS A 381 -25.93 33.21 -13.21
C LYS A 381 -26.06 31.70 -12.99
N LYS A 382 -25.35 30.88 -13.77
CA LYS A 382 -24.93 29.53 -13.33
C LYS A 382 -23.40 29.47 -13.23
N LEU A 383 -22.92 29.84 -12.04
CA LEU A 383 -21.54 29.69 -11.63
C LEU A 383 -21.29 28.23 -11.22
N GLY A 384 -20.21 27.62 -11.73
CA GLY A 384 -19.64 26.39 -11.16
C GLY A 384 -19.97 25.08 -11.89
N THR A 385 -19.45 24.89 -13.10
CA THR A 385 -19.20 23.53 -13.65
C THR A 385 -18.05 23.50 -14.68
N GLU A 386 -17.85 24.57 -15.46
CA GLU A 386 -16.85 24.60 -16.54
C GLU A 386 -15.39 24.76 -16.10
N SER A 387 -15.14 25.22 -14.87
CA SER A 387 -13.76 25.37 -14.36
C SER A 387 -13.08 24.02 -14.15
N ASP A 388 -13.80 23.03 -13.64
CA ASP A 388 -13.26 21.71 -13.31
C ASP A 388 -12.98 20.86 -14.55
N SER A 389 -13.77 21.01 -15.63
CA SER A 389 -13.53 20.29 -16.88
C SER A 389 -12.30 20.82 -17.61
N LYS A 390 -12.10 22.15 -17.64
CA LYS A 390 -10.85 22.76 -18.14
C LYS A 390 -9.64 22.38 -17.29
N LEU A 391 -9.75 22.43 -15.95
CA LEU A 391 -8.66 22.04 -15.03
C LEU A 391 -8.28 20.55 -15.15
N ARG A 392 -9.26 19.65 -15.32
CA ARG A 392 -8.97 18.23 -15.60
C ARG A 392 -8.30 18.03 -16.94
N ARG A 393 -8.76 18.72 -18.00
CA ARG A 393 -8.15 18.63 -19.34
C ARG A 393 -6.69 19.10 -19.30
N SER A 394 -6.42 20.29 -18.76
CA SER A 394 -5.04 20.80 -18.63
C SER A 394 -4.16 19.93 -17.73
N HIS A 395 -4.71 19.27 -16.71
CA HIS A 395 -3.94 18.36 -15.86
C HIS A 395 -3.56 17.05 -16.60
N ILE A 396 -4.46 16.50 -17.42
CA ILE A 396 -4.20 15.31 -18.24
C ILE A 396 -3.22 15.64 -19.36
N GLU A 397 -3.37 16.79 -20.00
CA GLU A 397 -2.51 17.29 -21.09
C GLU A 397 -1.08 17.52 -20.58
N HIS A 398 -0.93 18.26 -19.48
CA HIS A 398 0.36 18.43 -18.80
C HIS A 398 0.94 17.09 -18.29
N GLN A 399 0.13 16.09 -17.90
CA GLN A 399 0.65 14.75 -17.60
C GLN A 399 1.21 14.04 -18.85
N HIS A 400 0.59 14.19 -20.02
CA HIS A 400 1.10 13.60 -21.27
C HIS A 400 2.43 14.26 -21.68
N GLU A 401 2.51 15.60 -21.66
CA GLU A 401 3.76 16.32 -21.95
C GLU A 401 4.93 15.89 -21.03
N ASN A 402 4.65 15.67 -19.75
CA ASN A 402 5.65 15.18 -18.79
C ASN A 402 6.10 13.72 -19.08
N VAL A 403 5.23 12.89 -19.64
CA VAL A 403 5.58 11.51 -20.07
C VAL A 403 6.39 11.55 -21.36
N ASP A 404 6.06 12.43 -22.30
CA ASP A 404 6.82 12.66 -23.53
C ASP A 404 8.23 13.15 -23.22
N ALA A 405 8.36 14.12 -22.31
CA ALA A 405 9.64 14.62 -21.83
C ALA A 405 10.49 13.51 -21.15
N LEU A 406 9.85 12.60 -20.38
CA LEU A 406 10.53 11.44 -19.79
C LEU A 406 11.03 10.48 -20.88
N ILE A 407 10.19 10.13 -21.86
CA ILE A 407 10.53 9.21 -22.95
C ILE A 407 11.67 9.79 -23.79
N ASN A 408 11.58 11.05 -24.20
CA ASN A 408 12.61 11.75 -24.98
C ASN A 408 13.94 11.94 -24.21
N CYS A 409 13.89 11.98 -22.88
CA CYS A 409 15.07 12.01 -22.02
C CYS A 409 15.73 10.62 -21.92
N VAL A 410 14.93 9.57 -21.69
CA VAL A 410 15.41 8.21 -21.39
C VAL A 410 15.73 7.37 -22.63
N ALA A 411 15.15 7.70 -23.79
CA ALA A 411 15.53 7.10 -25.08
C ALA A 411 16.99 7.40 -25.48
N LYS A 412 17.62 8.42 -24.85
CA LYS A 412 19.05 8.72 -25.01
C LYS A 412 19.85 7.90 -24.00
N ASN A 413 21.09 7.50 -24.36
CA ASN A 413 21.99 6.90 -23.39
C ASN A 413 22.39 7.95 -22.33
N LEU A 414 21.79 7.85 -21.14
CA LEU A 414 22.03 8.75 -20.01
C LEU A 414 23.23 8.32 -19.15
N GLY A 415 23.84 7.17 -19.45
CA GLY A 415 24.97 6.61 -18.73
C GLY A 415 24.70 6.33 -17.23
N TYR A 416 25.75 6.50 -16.44
CA TYR A 416 25.82 6.01 -15.06
C TYR A 416 26.29 7.08 -14.09
N CYS A 417 25.70 7.09 -12.89
CA CYS A 417 26.12 7.95 -11.79
C CYS A 417 26.47 7.09 -10.57
N ASN A 418 27.73 7.08 -10.15
CA ASN A 418 28.26 6.22 -9.09
C ASN A 418 27.90 4.72 -9.30
N GLY A 419 28.07 4.23 -10.53
CA GLY A 419 27.73 2.86 -10.93
C GLY A 419 26.24 2.54 -10.98
N LYS A 420 25.35 3.53 -10.89
CA LYS A 420 23.88 3.35 -10.99
C LYS A 420 23.37 3.84 -12.34
N PRO A 421 22.59 3.04 -13.09
CA PRO A 421 22.06 3.42 -14.39
C PRO A 421 21.04 4.57 -14.26
N VAL A 422 21.30 5.70 -14.90
CA VAL A 422 20.56 6.95 -14.67
C VAL A 422 19.13 6.86 -15.19
N ALA A 423 18.92 6.23 -16.35
CA ALA A 423 17.61 6.05 -16.97
C ALA A 423 16.66 5.23 -16.07
N ALA A 424 17.08 4.08 -15.56
CA ALA A 424 16.29 3.24 -14.65
C ALA A 424 15.82 3.99 -13.38
N PHE A 425 16.72 4.73 -12.72
CA PHE A 425 16.37 5.53 -11.55
C PHE A 425 15.48 6.73 -11.89
N THR A 426 15.59 7.28 -13.09
CA THR A 426 14.74 8.38 -13.57
C THR A 426 13.33 7.90 -13.83
N ILE A 427 13.17 6.83 -14.62
CA ILE A 427 11.87 6.14 -14.83
C ILE A 427 11.21 5.84 -13.48
N TYR A 428 11.92 5.14 -12.59
CA TYR A 428 11.36 4.71 -11.30
C TYR A 428 10.89 5.90 -10.44
N LYS A 429 11.66 6.99 -10.39
CA LYS A 429 11.28 8.19 -9.63
C LYS A 429 10.08 8.91 -10.23
N CYS A 430 9.99 9.02 -11.56
CA CYS A 430 8.84 9.63 -12.22
C CYS A 430 7.56 8.82 -11.99
N LEU A 431 7.60 7.49 -12.17
CA LEU A 431 6.47 6.60 -11.89
C LEU A 431 6.02 6.65 -10.42
N LEU A 432 6.95 6.77 -9.48
CA LEU A 432 6.63 6.93 -8.06
C LEU A 432 6.03 8.31 -7.75
N HIS A 433 6.54 9.37 -8.38
CA HIS A 433 6.04 10.74 -8.23
C HIS A 433 4.61 10.90 -8.78
N TRP A 434 4.35 10.32 -9.94
CA TRP A 434 3.01 10.29 -10.57
C TRP A 434 2.07 9.24 -9.96
N LYS A 435 2.53 8.48 -8.95
CA LYS A 435 1.81 7.34 -8.34
C LYS A 435 1.29 6.31 -9.35
N SER A 436 1.97 6.13 -10.48
CA SER A 436 1.52 5.25 -11.57
C SER A 436 1.33 3.79 -11.15
N PHE A 437 1.96 3.36 -10.05
CA PHE A 437 1.80 2.03 -9.45
C PHE A 437 0.45 1.83 -8.71
N GLU A 438 -0.16 2.92 -8.23
CA GLU A 438 -1.46 2.94 -7.52
C GLU A 438 -2.64 3.17 -8.49
N ALA A 439 -2.37 3.44 -9.78
CA ALA A 439 -3.36 3.83 -10.78
C ALA A 439 -4.06 2.63 -11.43
N GLU A 440 -5.39 2.71 -11.58
CA GLU A 440 -6.21 1.63 -12.15
C GLU A 440 -6.17 1.57 -13.69
N ARG A 441 -6.01 2.73 -14.34
CA ARG A 441 -5.77 2.89 -15.78
C ARG A 441 -4.59 3.85 -15.97
N THR A 442 -3.58 3.49 -16.77
CA THR A 442 -2.42 4.34 -17.11
C THR A 442 -1.74 3.86 -18.38
N SER A 443 -1.46 4.75 -19.32
CA SER A 443 -0.75 4.46 -20.59
C SER A 443 0.77 4.57 -20.48
N VAL A 444 1.30 5.07 -19.35
CA VAL A 444 2.74 5.35 -19.18
C VAL A 444 3.57 4.07 -19.27
N PHE A 445 3.05 2.95 -18.76
CA PHE A 445 3.73 1.66 -18.82
C PHE A 445 3.85 1.13 -20.26
N ASP A 446 2.79 1.22 -21.05
CA ASP A 446 2.79 0.74 -22.45
C ASP A 446 3.76 1.54 -23.31
N ARG A 447 3.82 2.86 -23.10
CA ARG A 447 4.75 3.74 -23.81
C ARG A 447 6.21 3.52 -23.40
N LEU A 448 6.47 3.22 -22.12
CA LEU A 448 7.81 2.82 -21.66
C LEU A 448 8.21 1.43 -22.21
N ILE A 449 7.26 0.50 -22.32
CA ILE A 449 7.46 -0.82 -22.96
C ILE A 449 7.83 -0.61 -24.44
N GLN A 450 7.05 0.17 -25.20
CA GLN A 450 7.33 0.48 -26.60
C GLN A 450 8.71 1.12 -26.80
N MET A 451 9.07 2.09 -25.96
CA MET A 451 10.38 2.75 -26.01
C MET A 451 11.52 1.75 -25.75
N ILE A 452 11.44 0.93 -24.70
CA ILE A 452 12.43 -0.11 -24.42
C ILE A 452 12.49 -1.13 -25.56
N GLY A 453 11.33 -1.53 -26.09
CA GLY A 453 11.21 -2.44 -27.23
C GLY A 453 11.96 -1.94 -28.46
N SER A 454 11.69 -0.70 -28.88
CA SER A 454 12.38 -0.06 -30.02
C SER A 454 13.89 0.07 -29.82
N ALA A 455 14.33 0.33 -28.58
CA ALA A 455 15.74 0.44 -28.26
C ALA A 455 16.49 -0.90 -28.23
N ILE A 456 15.78 -2.04 -28.25
CA ILE A 456 16.38 -3.39 -28.31
C ILE A 456 16.11 -4.12 -29.63
N GLU A 457 15.81 -3.37 -30.70
CA GLU A 457 15.69 -3.91 -32.07
C GLU A 457 17.06 -4.16 -32.73
N ASN A 458 18.10 -3.38 -32.38
CA ASN A 458 19.46 -3.61 -32.87
C ASN A 458 20.18 -4.67 -32.03
N GLU A 459 20.02 -5.94 -32.41
CA GLU A 459 20.52 -7.07 -31.62
C GLU A 459 22.04 -7.28 -31.71
N ASP A 460 22.75 -6.70 -32.68
CA ASP A 460 24.21 -6.90 -32.87
C ASP A 460 25.08 -6.01 -31.94
N ASP A 461 24.55 -4.92 -31.37
CA ASP A 461 25.32 -4.01 -30.50
C ASP A 461 25.32 -4.47 -29.03
N ASN A 462 26.35 -5.22 -28.66
CA ASN A 462 26.56 -5.70 -27.29
C ASN A 462 26.75 -4.59 -26.24
N ASP A 463 27.22 -3.38 -26.61
CA ASP A 463 27.34 -2.25 -25.67
C ASP A 463 25.97 -1.65 -25.38
N HIS A 464 25.17 -1.41 -26.43
CA HIS A 464 23.79 -0.95 -26.28
C HIS A 464 22.92 -1.96 -25.54
N MET A 465 23.09 -3.26 -25.82
CA MET A 465 22.41 -4.32 -25.08
C MET A 465 22.86 -4.39 -23.62
N ALA A 466 24.15 -4.22 -23.31
CA ALA A 466 24.64 -4.17 -21.93
C ALA A 466 24.08 -2.96 -21.15
N TYR A 467 23.98 -1.79 -21.79
CA TYR A 467 23.33 -0.60 -21.23
C TYR A 467 21.87 -0.89 -20.87
N TRP A 468 21.09 -1.46 -21.79
CA TRP A 468 19.69 -1.80 -21.52
C TRP A 468 19.52 -2.95 -20.53
N LEU A 469 20.41 -3.93 -20.50
CA LEU A 469 20.39 -5.00 -19.49
C LEU A 469 20.58 -4.43 -18.08
N SER A 470 21.53 -3.49 -17.89
CA SER A 470 21.74 -2.82 -16.61
C SER A 470 20.53 -1.97 -16.20
N ASN A 471 19.97 -1.21 -17.14
CA ASN A 471 18.78 -0.38 -16.88
C ASN A 471 17.53 -1.20 -16.55
N THR A 472 17.17 -2.16 -17.39
CA THR A 472 15.96 -2.98 -17.23
C THR A 472 16.03 -3.86 -15.98
N SER A 473 17.18 -4.51 -15.71
CA SER A 473 17.35 -5.32 -14.49
C SER A 473 17.33 -4.47 -13.21
N THR A 474 17.91 -3.27 -13.23
CA THR A 474 17.85 -2.33 -12.10
C THR A 474 16.42 -1.81 -11.87
N LEU A 475 15.70 -1.44 -12.93
CA LEU A 475 14.30 -1.01 -12.82
C LEU A 475 13.41 -2.14 -12.30
N LEU A 476 13.57 -3.35 -12.81
CA LEU A 476 12.86 -4.55 -12.35
C LEU A 476 13.14 -4.86 -10.87
N PHE A 477 14.39 -4.73 -10.41
CA PHE A 477 14.76 -4.87 -9.00
C PHE A 477 14.10 -3.80 -8.12
N LEU A 478 14.08 -2.54 -8.55
CA LEU A 478 13.40 -1.44 -7.83
C LEU A 478 11.90 -1.71 -7.70
N LEU A 479 11.23 -2.13 -8.78
CA LEU A 479 9.82 -2.53 -8.77
C LEU A 479 9.57 -3.74 -7.87
N GLN A 480 10.43 -4.75 -7.93
CA GLN A 480 10.27 -5.95 -7.10
C GLN A 480 10.40 -5.64 -5.59
N ARG A 481 11.08 -4.54 -5.22
CA ARG A 481 11.22 -4.10 -3.84
C ARG A 481 10.16 -3.07 -3.40
N SER A 482 9.48 -2.40 -4.33
CA SER A 482 8.41 -1.43 -4.04
C SER A 482 7.01 -2.03 -4.07
N LEU A 483 6.73 -2.95 -5.00
CA LEU A 483 5.40 -3.55 -5.17
C LEU A 483 5.19 -4.67 -4.14
N LYS A 484 4.22 -4.49 -3.24
CA LYS A 484 3.89 -5.47 -2.20
C LYS A 484 3.25 -6.71 -2.84
N ALA A 485 3.70 -7.91 -2.45
CA ALA A 485 3.05 -9.14 -2.90
C ALA A 485 1.66 -9.26 -2.25
N ALA A 486 0.61 -9.29 -3.07
CA ALA A 486 -0.74 -9.58 -2.61
C ALA A 486 -0.77 -10.97 -1.93
N GLY A 487 -1.23 -11.02 -0.68
CA GLY A 487 -1.27 -12.24 0.15
C GLY A 487 -0.36 -12.23 1.40
N ALA A 488 0.54 -11.26 1.56
CA ALA A 488 1.44 -11.18 2.73
C ALA A 488 0.78 -10.58 4.01
N SER A 489 -0.47 -10.92 4.28
CA SER A 489 -1.24 -10.48 5.46
C SER A 489 -1.90 -11.67 6.14
N GLY A 490 -1.22 -12.25 7.14
CA GLY A 490 -1.79 -13.27 8.02
C GLY A 490 -1.24 -14.70 7.87
N ALA A 491 0.09 -14.89 7.95
CA ALA A 491 0.68 -16.20 8.22
C ALA A 491 2.02 -16.09 8.97
N THR A 492 2.34 -17.11 9.76
CA THR A 492 3.52 -17.20 10.64
C THR A 492 4.86 -17.31 9.88
N PRO A 493 6.03 -17.08 10.55
CA PRO A 493 7.32 -16.86 9.86
C PRO A 493 7.94 -18.06 9.12
N HIS A 494 7.28 -19.23 9.10
CA HIS A 494 7.83 -20.49 8.57
C HIS A 494 6.92 -21.17 7.54
N LYS A 495 6.83 -20.59 6.33
CA LYS A 495 6.59 -21.37 5.11
C LYS A 495 7.58 -20.95 4.02
N LYS A 496 8.21 -21.93 3.36
CA LYS A 496 9.07 -21.68 2.19
C LYS A 496 8.23 -20.98 1.10
N PRO A 497 8.79 -19.95 0.42
CA PRO A 497 8.09 -19.33 -0.70
C PRO A 497 7.90 -20.34 -1.85
N PRO A 498 6.86 -20.18 -2.68
CA PRO A 498 6.64 -21.05 -3.84
C PRO A 498 7.85 -20.98 -4.79
N THR A 499 8.20 -22.12 -5.39
CA THR A 499 9.30 -22.24 -6.33
C THR A 499 9.05 -21.39 -7.58
N ALA A 500 9.90 -20.39 -7.80
CA ALA A 500 9.85 -19.58 -9.00
C ALA A 500 10.22 -20.40 -10.25
N THR A 501 9.29 -20.43 -11.20
CA THR A 501 9.44 -21.09 -12.51
C THR A 501 10.25 -20.29 -13.51
N SER A 502 10.25 -18.94 -13.44
CA SER A 502 11.05 -18.09 -14.32
C SER A 502 12.52 -17.98 -13.89
N LEU A 503 13.39 -17.72 -14.87
CA LEU A 503 14.84 -17.64 -14.71
C LEU A 503 15.19 -16.47 -13.77
N PHE A 504 14.57 -15.31 -13.99
CA PHE A 504 14.74 -14.15 -13.11
C PHE A 504 14.15 -14.34 -11.70
N GLY A 505 13.06 -15.12 -11.56
CA GLY A 505 12.48 -15.42 -10.26
C GLY A 505 13.41 -16.24 -9.34
N ARG A 506 14.26 -17.09 -9.92
CA ARG A 506 15.36 -17.76 -9.20
C ARG A 506 16.52 -16.81 -8.91
N MET A 507 16.89 -15.93 -9.85
CA MET A 507 17.95 -14.94 -9.65
C MET A 507 17.61 -13.89 -8.58
N ALA A 508 16.33 -13.53 -8.41
CA ALA A 508 15.86 -12.65 -7.34
C ALA A 508 16.12 -13.18 -5.91
N MET A 509 16.34 -14.49 -5.75
CA MET A 509 16.78 -15.09 -4.49
C MET A 509 18.30 -14.97 -4.28
N GLY A 510 19.09 -14.86 -5.36
CA GLY A 510 20.53 -14.61 -5.32
C GLY A 510 20.91 -13.23 -4.77
N PHE A 511 20.02 -12.24 -4.87
CA PHE A 511 20.16 -10.92 -4.23
C PHE A 511 19.88 -10.93 -2.71
N ARG A 512 19.76 -12.11 -2.07
CA ARG A 512 19.50 -12.27 -0.62
C ARG A 512 20.64 -12.90 0.17
N SER A 513 21.80 -13.15 -0.44
CA SER A 513 22.99 -13.63 0.28
C SER A 513 23.49 -12.58 1.29
N SER A 514 24.10 -13.06 2.37
CA SER A 514 24.38 -12.30 3.60
C SER A 514 25.12 -10.96 3.37
N PRO A 515 24.86 -9.93 4.19
CA PRO A 515 25.51 -8.64 4.05
C PRO A 515 26.99 -8.74 4.45
N SER A 516 27.89 -8.76 3.45
CA SER A 516 29.28 -8.40 3.66
C SER A 516 29.38 -6.98 4.23
N SER A 517 30.30 -6.76 5.16
CA SER A 517 30.44 -5.53 5.96
C SER A 517 30.62 -4.26 5.11
N ALA A 518 31.16 -4.38 3.89
CA ALA A 518 31.30 -3.27 2.94
C ALA A 518 29.95 -2.71 2.43
N ASN A 519 28.87 -3.50 2.45
CA ASN A 519 27.58 -3.12 1.84
C ASN A 519 26.59 -2.44 2.81
N LEU A 520 26.94 -2.28 4.10
CA LEU A 520 26.05 -1.65 5.09
C LEU A 520 25.69 -0.19 4.72
N ALA A 521 26.66 0.57 4.19
CA ALA A 521 26.43 1.96 3.75
C ALA A 521 25.50 2.04 2.52
N ALA A 522 25.62 1.10 1.58
CA ALA A 522 24.77 1.03 0.39
C ALA A 522 23.32 0.62 0.74
N ALA A 523 23.15 -0.32 1.68
CA ALA A 523 21.84 -0.73 2.19
C ALA A 523 21.13 0.41 2.95
N ALA A 524 21.87 1.13 3.81
CA ALA A 524 21.34 2.27 4.57
C ALA A 524 20.86 3.42 3.65
N ALA A 525 21.62 3.76 2.60
CA ALA A 525 21.24 4.79 1.62
C ALA A 525 20.04 4.38 0.73
N LEU A 526 19.71 3.09 0.67
CA LEU A 526 18.56 2.54 -0.07
C LEU A 526 17.34 2.29 0.82
N ALA A 527 17.35 2.62 2.11
CA ALA A 527 16.31 2.27 3.08
C ALA A 527 14.97 3.04 2.92
N VAL A 528 14.79 3.87 1.90
CA VAL A 528 13.55 4.65 1.64
C VAL A 528 12.86 4.18 0.35
N VAL A 529 12.51 2.89 0.28
CA VAL A 529 11.54 2.40 -0.71
C VAL A 529 10.18 2.27 -0.03
N ARG A 530 9.28 3.19 -0.39
CA ARG A 530 7.87 3.16 -0.03
C ARG A 530 7.26 1.88 -0.59
N GLN A 531 6.73 1.00 0.26
CA GLN A 531 5.90 -0.11 -0.19
C GLN A 531 4.58 0.45 -0.74
N VAL A 532 4.22 -0.01 -1.93
CA VAL A 532 3.02 0.43 -2.66
C VAL A 532 2.17 -0.80 -2.98
N GLU A 533 0.86 -0.64 -2.85
CA GLU A 533 -0.12 -1.63 -3.30
C GLU A 533 -0.30 -1.49 -4.82
N ALA A 534 0.22 -2.49 -5.55
CA ALA A 534 0.29 -2.45 -6.99
C ALA A 534 -1.06 -2.78 -7.64
N LYS A 535 -1.59 -1.88 -8.46
CA LYS A 535 -2.72 -2.19 -9.36
C LYS A 535 -2.24 -3.01 -10.56
N TYR A 536 -3.19 -3.64 -11.26
CA TYR A 536 -2.93 -4.58 -12.36
C TYR A 536 -1.94 -4.07 -13.44
N PRO A 537 -2.03 -2.81 -13.95
CA PRO A 537 -1.09 -2.32 -14.97
C PRO A 537 0.38 -2.34 -14.50
N ALA A 538 0.64 -2.09 -13.22
CA ALA A 538 2.00 -2.11 -12.66
C ALA A 538 2.56 -3.54 -12.52
N LEU A 539 1.69 -4.53 -12.31
CA LEU A 539 2.07 -5.95 -12.29
C LEU A 539 2.39 -6.44 -13.71
N LEU A 540 1.59 -6.05 -14.71
CA LEU A 540 1.85 -6.34 -16.12
C LEU A 540 3.17 -5.69 -16.59
N PHE A 541 3.40 -4.41 -16.26
CA PHE A 541 4.66 -3.71 -16.55
C PHE A 541 5.89 -4.43 -15.97
N LYS A 542 5.79 -4.91 -14.72
CA LYS A 542 6.85 -5.71 -14.08
C LYS A 542 7.10 -7.03 -14.81
N GLN A 543 6.05 -7.71 -15.29
CA GLN A 543 6.16 -8.94 -16.05
C GLN A 543 6.84 -8.70 -17.42
N GLN A 544 6.44 -7.65 -18.13
CA GLN A 544 7.04 -7.27 -19.41
C GLN A 544 8.53 -6.86 -19.26
N LEU A 545 8.88 -6.13 -18.19
CA LEU A 545 10.28 -5.85 -17.87
C LEU A 545 11.09 -7.12 -17.58
N ALA A 546 10.52 -8.14 -16.94
CA ALA A 546 11.19 -9.43 -16.75
C ALA A 546 11.42 -10.15 -18.09
N ALA A 547 10.44 -10.12 -19.00
CA ALA A 547 10.59 -10.66 -20.35
C ALA A 547 11.68 -9.92 -21.15
N TYR A 548 11.77 -8.58 -21.05
CA TYR A 548 12.85 -7.82 -21.68
C TYR A 548 14.23 -8.15 -21.09
N VAL A 549 14.36 -8.27 -19.77
CA VAL A 549 15.64 -8.72 -19.16
C VAL A 549 16.05 -10.09 -19.69
N GLU A 550 15.11 -11.04 -19.80
CA GLU A 550 15.39 -12.37 -20.35
C GLU A 550 15.70 -12.32 -21.87
N LYS A 551 15.05 -11.46 -22.67
CA LYS A 551 15.38 -11.24 -24.09
C LYS A 551 16.79 -10.67 -24.27
N ILE A 552 17.11 -9.56 -23.61
CA ILE A 552 18.41 -8.88 -23.74
C ILE A 552 19.56 -9.78 -23.25
N TYR A 553 19.35 -10.50 -22.14
CA TYR A 553 20.29 -11.53 -21.67
C TYR A 553 20.50 -12.62 -22.73
N GLY A 554 19.42 -13.07 -23.39
CA GLY A 554 19.48 -14.04 -24.48
C GLY A 554 20.33 -13.55 -25.65
N ILE A 555 20.06 -12.33 -26.14
CA ILE A 555 20.80 -11.69 -27.24
C ILE A 555 22.30 -11.65 -26.95
N ILE A 556 22.72 -11.04 -25.83
CA ILE A 556 24.15 -10.92 -25.48
C ILE A 556 24.85 -12.28 -25.41
N ARG A 557 24.18 -13.26 -24.78
CA ARG A 557 24.70 -14.63 -24.66
C ARG A 557 24.85 -15.30 -26.03
N ASP A 558 23.86 -15.16 -26.90
CA ASP A 558 23.83 -15.87 -28.17
C ASP A 558 24.70 -15.19 -29.24
N ASN A 559 24.91 -13.87 -29.15
CA ASN A 559 25.96 -13.14 -29.88
C ASN A 559 27.35 -13.70 -29.54
N LEU A 560 27.68 -13.83 -28.25
CA LEU A 560 28.95 -14.41 -27.82
C LEU A 560 29.10 -15.87 -28.28
N LYS A 561 28.03 -16.68 -28.20
CA LYS A 561 28.07 -18.06 -28.74
C LYS A 561 28.30 -18.09 -30.24
N LYS A 562 27.70 -17.18 -31.02
CA LYS A 562 27.88 -17.06 -32.48
C LYS A 562 29.34 -16.75 -32.83
N GLU A 563 29.94 -15.79 -32.12
CA GLU A 563 31.35 -15.44 -32.24
C GLU A 563 32.26 -16.64 -31.88
N LEU A 564 32.09 -17.21 -30.69
CA LEU A 564 32.85 -18.37 -30.21
C LEU A 564 32.65 -19.61 -31.06
N SER A 565 31.47 -19.85 -31.64
CA SER A 565 31.22 -21.00 -32.52
C SER A 565 32.18 -21.01 -33.72
N SER A 566 32.47 -19.83 -34.28
CA SER A 566 33.41 -19.69 -35.39
C SER A 566 34.83 -20.05 -34.94
N LEU A 567 35.29 -19.49 -33.82
CA LEU A 567 36.65 -19.69 -33.28
C LEU A 567 36.90 -21.12 -32.78
N LEU A 568 35.91 -21.72 -32.10
CA LEU A 568 35.97 -23.12 -31.66
C LEU A 568 36.09 -24.06 -32.86
N SER A 569 35.38 -23.79 -33.95
CA SER A 569 35.45 -24.61 -35.18
C SER A 569 36.85 -24.62 -35.80
N LEU A 570 37.61 -23.53 -35.65
CA LEU A 570 39.02 -23.42 -36.05
C LEU A 570 39.92 -24.18 -35.06
N CYS A 571 39.71 -24.04 -33.76
CA CYS A 571 40.46 -24.80 -32.73
C CYS A 571 40.35 -26.32 -32.92
N ILE A 572 39.16 -26.83 -33.28
CA ILE A 572 38.92 -28.25 -33.56
C ILE A 572 39.71 -28.76 -34.80
N GLN A 573 40.12 -27.85 -35.69
CA GLN A 573 40.79 -28.18 -36.96
C GLN A 573 42.29 -27.81 -36.98
N ALA A 574 42.75 -26.95 -36.05
CA ALA A 574 44.10 -26.38 -36.02
C ALA A 574 45.27 -27.39 -36.10
N PRO A 575 45.24 -28.59 -35.48
CA PRO A 575 46.35 -29.54 -35.60
C PRO A 575 46.57 -30.11 -37.01
N ARG A 576 45.65 -29.89 -37.95
CA ARG A 576 45.69 -30.46 -39.31
C ARG A 576 46.52 -29.60 -40.26
N THR A 577 46.49 -28.28 -40.11
CA THR A 577 47.18 -27.35 -41.02
C THR A 577 48.71 -27.38 -40.84
N SER A 578 49.20 -27.75 -39.66
CA SER A 578 50.64 -27.85 -39.36
C SER A 578 51.36 -28.98 -40.12
N LYS A 579 50.63 -30.01 -40.60
CA LYS A 579 51.24 -31.16 -41.31
C LYS A 579 51.60 -30.88 -42.79
N GLY A 580 51.26 -29.71 -43.32
CA GLY A 580 51.48 -29.36 -44.74
C GLY A 580 52.90 -28.97 -45.15
N SER A 581 53.84 -28.79 -44.21
CA SER A 581 55.18 -28.25 -44.48
C SER A 581 56.32 -29.11 -43.94
N VAL A 582 56.30 -30.41 -44.22
CA VAL A 582 57.42 -31.31 -43.92
C VAL A 582 58.41 -31.33 -45.10
N LEU A 583 59.29 -30.34 -45.18
CA LEU A 583 60.55 -30.43 -45.93
C LEU A 583 61.56 -29.36 -45.48
N ARG A 584 62.68 -29.85 -44.90
CA ARG A 584 63.95 -29.16 -44.53
C ARG A 584 64.03 -28.30 -43.26
N SER A 585 65.12 -28.62 -42.55
CA SER A 585 65.89 -27.84 -41.57
C SER A 585 65.34 -27.73 -40.16
N GLY A 586 66.24 -27.90 -39.19
CA GLY A 586 65.94 -27.89 -37.77
C GLY A 586 66.25 -26.57 -37.08
N ARG A 587 65.84 -26.50 -35.80
CA ARG A 587 65.86 -25.37 -34.85
C ARG A 587 64.66 -24.41 -35.00
N SER A 588 64.10 -24.05 -33.84
CA SER A 588 62.84 -23.33 -33.59
C SER A 588 61.59 -23.92 -34.26
N PHE A 589 60.86 -24.77 -33.51
CA PHE A 589 59.42 -24.95 -33.74
C PHE A 589 58.72 -23.62 -33.43
N GLY A 590 58.14 -22.97 -34.45
CA GLY A 590 57.34 -21.77 -34.28
C GLY A 590 56.11 -22.06 -33.44
N LYS A 591 56.06 -21.51 -32.22
CA LYS A 591 55.02 -21.80 -31.22
C LYS A 591 53.77 -20.92 -31.39
N ASP A 592 53.82 -19.98 -32.34
CA ASP A 592 53.03 -18.75 -32.30
C ASP A 592 51.72 -18.84 -33.12
N SER A 593 51.65 -19.70 -34.15
CA SER A 593 50.47 -19.82 -35.00
C SER A 593 49.31 -20.55 -34.31
N ALA A 594 49.60 -21.60 -33.53
CA ALA A 594 48.59 -22.40 -32.84
C ALA A 594 47.95 -21.65 -31.65
N SER A 595 48.71 -20.82 -30.93
CA SER A 595 48.19 -20.00 -29.82
C SER A 595 47.14 -18.97 -30.29
N SER A 596 47.24 -18.49 -31.54
CA SER A 596 46.39 -17.40 -32.06
C SER A 596 44.86 -17.63 -31.94
N HIS A 597 44.38 -18.86 -32.15
CA HIS A 597 42.94 -19.15 -32.11
C HIS A 597 42.37 -19.17 -30.68
N TRP A 598 43.14 -19.68 -29.71
CA TRP A 598 42.76 -19.65 -28.30
C TRP A 598 42.84 -18.23 -27.74
N GLN A 599 43.88 -17.47 -28.09
CA GLN A 599 43.95 -16.04 -27.76
C GLN A 599 42.76 -15.26 -28.32
N SER A 600 42.30 -15.54 -29.54
CA SER A 600 41.08 -14.93 -30.09
C SER A 600 39.83 -15.22 -29.22
N ILE A 601 39.69 -16.44 -28.70
CA ILE A 601 38.60 -16.81 -27.77
C ILE A 601 38.70 -16.02 -26.47
N ILE A 602 39.92 -15.90 -25.92
CA ILE A 602 40.19 -15.11 -24.70
C ILE A 602 39.87 -13.62 -24.93
N ASP A 603 40.20 -13.08 -26.10
CA ASP A 603 39.91 -11.69 -26.48
C ASP A 603 38.41 -11.43 -26.63
N SER A 604 37.63 -12.34 -27.22
CA SER A 604 36.16 -12.25 -27.24
C SER A 604 35.56 -12.24 -25.82
N LEU A 605 36.03 -13.15 -24.94
CA LEU A 605 35.61 -13.21 -23.54
C LEU A 605 35.98 -11.93 -22.76
N ASN A 606 37.19 -11.41 -22.96
CA ASN A 606 37.67 -10.16 -22.36
C ASN A 606 36.89 -8.94 -22.86
N THR A 607 36.61 -8.87 -24.16
CA THR A 607 35.85 -7.78 -24.78
C THR A 607 34.45 -7.71 -24.17
N LEU A 608 33.72 -8.83 -24.13
CA LEU A 608 32.40 -8.84 -23.50
C LEU A 608 32.47 -8.55 -21.99
N LEU A 609 33.42 -9.14 -21.26
CA LEU A 609 33.59 -8.86 -19.83
C LEU A 609 33.83 -7.37 -19.57
N SER A 610 34.63 -6.72 -20.42
CA SER A 610 34.87 -5.28 -20.38
C SER A 610 33.58 -4.48 -20.63
N THR A 611 32.86 -4.78 -21.71
CA THR A 611 31.57 -4.13 -22.04
C THR A 611 30.55 -4.26 -20.91
N LEU A 612 30.38 -5.45 -20.34
CA LEU A 612 29.46 -5.70 -19.22
C LEU A 612 29.85 -4.94 -17.95
N LYS A 613 31.16 -4.77 -17.70
CA LYS A 613 31.67 -4.02 -16.53
C LYS A 613 31.59 -2.52 -16.72
N GLN A 614 31.88 -2.00 -17.91
CA GLN A 614 31.73 -0.58 -18.25
C GLN A 614 30.26 -0.13 -18.15
N ASN A 615 29.32 -1.00 -18.53
CA ASN A 615 27.87 -0.78 -18.41
C ASN A 615 27.29 -1.20 -17.05
N PHE A 616 28.11 -1.46 -16.03
CA PHE A 616 27.69 -1.79 -14.67
C PHE A 616 26.57 -2.85 -14.64
N VAL A 617 26.68 -3.90 -15.46
CA VAL A 617 25.72 -5.02 -15.45
C VAL A 617 25.86 -5.77 -14.12
N PRO A 618 24.76 -6.11 -13.42
CA PRO A 618 24.82 -6.82 -12.14
C PRO A 618 25.69 -8.10 -12.22
N PRO A 619 26.70 -8.28 -11.34
CA PRO A 619 27.66 -9.40 -11.44
C PRO A 619 27.01 -10.78 -11.52
N VAL A 620 25.87 -10.99 -10.84
CA VAL A 620 25.10 -12.24 -10.89
C VAL A 620 24.64 -12.59 -12.32
N LEU A 621 24.32 -11.60 -13.15
CA LEU A 621 23.98 -11.82 -14.56
C LEU A 621 25.23 -12.15 -15.39
N VAL A 622 26.32 -11.41 -15.16
CA VAL A 622 27.61 -11.61 -15.83
C VAL A 622 28.15 -13.03 -15.58
N GLN A 623 28.13 -13.46 -14.31
CA GLN A 623 28.49 -14.81 -13.89
C GLN A 623 27.66 -15.87 -14.62
N LYS A 624 26.34 -15.68 -14.74
CA LYS A 624 25.46 -16.62 -15.44
C LYS A 624 25.69 -16.67 -16.95
N ILE A 625 26.03 -15.54 -17.59
CA ILE A 625 26.46 -15.53 -18.99
C ILE A 625 27.69 -16.42 -19.16
N PHE A 626 28.76 -16.17 -18.40
CA PHE A 626 30.00 -16.93 -18.55
C PHE A 626 29.87 -18.41 -18.17
N THR A 627 29.08 -18.77 -17.15
CA THR A 627 28.81 -20.18 -16.84
C THR A 627 28.10 -20.88 -18.00
N GLN A 628 27.10 -20.25 -18.62
CA GLN A 628 26.42 -20.81 -19.80
C GLN A 628 27.34 -20.89 -21.03
N THR A 629 28.26 -19.93 -21.19
CA THR A 629 29.26 -19.91 -22.26
C THR A 629 30.28 -21.03 -22.10
N PHE A 630 30.82 -21.24 -20.90
CA PHE A 630 31.78 -22.30 -20.63
C PHE A 630 31.14 -23.69 -20.77
N SER A 631 29.87 -23.84 -20.37
CA SER A 631 29.08 -25.05 -20.64
C SER A 631 28.90 -25.30 -22.15
N TYR A 632 28.69 -24.25 -22.95
CA TYR A 632 28.65 -24.34 -24.41
C TYR A 632 30.01 -24.72 -25.02
N ILE A 633 31.12 -24.12 -24.58
CA ILE A 633 32.49 -24.47 -24.98
C ILE A 633 32.76 -25.96 -24.69
N ASN A 634 32.41 -26.42 -23.48
CA ASN A 634 32.54 -27.83 -23.07
C ASN A 634 31.81 -28.75 -24.07
N VAL A 635 30.53 -28.49 -24.34
CA VAL A 635 29.70 -29.32 -25.23
C VAL A 635 30.25 -29.32 -26.65
N GLN A 636 30.63 -28.17 -27.21
CA GLN A 636 31.17 -28.07 -28.57
C GLN A 636 32.47 -28.87 -28.75
N LEU A 637 33.43 -28.69 -27.84
CA LEU A 637 34.72 -29.38 -27.91
C LEU A 637 34.57 -30.89 -27.63
N PHE A 638 33.77 -31.27 -26.63
CA PHE A 638 33.55 -32.66 -26.25
C PHE A 638 32.83 -33.45 -27.36
N ASN A 639 31.75 -32.90 -27.92
CA ASN A 639 31.07 -33.51 -29.08
C ASN A 639 32.01 -33.63 -30.29
N SER A 640 32.90 -32.65 -30.49
CA SER A 640 33.86 -32.67 -31.59
C SER A 640 34.99 -33.70 -31.43
N LEU A 641 35.30 -34.14 -30.20
CA LEU A 641 36.13 -35.32 -29.96
C LEU A 641 35.34 -36.60 -30.23
N LEU A 642 34.12 -36.72 -29.69
CA LEU A 642 33.31 -37.95 -29.82
C LEU A 642 32.90 -38.27 -31.26
N LEU A 643 32.51 -37.27 -32.05
CA LEU A 643 31.93 -37.45 -33.38
C LEU A 643 32.99 -37.57 -34.49
N ARG A 644 34.28 -37.29 -34.21
CA ARG A 644 35.33 -37.16 -35.23
C ARG A 644 36.59 -37.93 -34.80
N ARG A 645 36.76 -39.16 -35.30
CA ARG A 645 37.90 -40.05 -34.98
C ARG A 645 39.27 -39.38 -35.13
N GLU A 646 39.45 -38.66 -36.23
CA GLU A 646 40.52 -37.71 -36.55
C GLU A 646 40.90 -36.69 -35.45
N CYS A 647 40.00 -36.31 -34.55
CA CYS A 647 40.26 -35.40 -33.44
C CYS A 647 40.83 -36.14 -32.20
N CYS A 648 40.70 -37.46 -32.12
CA CYS A 648 41.22 -38.28 -31.03
C CYS A 648 42.69 -38.64 -31.27
N THR A 649 43.57 -37.64 -31.19
CA THR A 649 45.03 -37.81 -31.30
C THR A 649 45.75 -37.11 -30.16
N PHE A 650 46.89 -37.65 -29.72
CA PHE A 650 47.73 -37.06 -28.67
C PHE A 650 48.09 -35.58 -28.97
N SER A 651 48.44 -35.28 -30.22
CA SER A 651 48.74 -33.92 -30.68
C SER A 651 47.56 -32.95 -30.57
N ASN A 652 46.32 -33.42 -30.80
CA ASN A 652 45.13 -32.59 -30.57
C ASN A 652 44.81 -32.49 -29.07
N GLY A 653 45.03 -33.56 -28.31
CA GLY A 653 44.92 -33.55 -26.85
C GLY A 653 45.80 -32.47 -26.21
N GLU A 654 47.09 -32.46 -26.51
CA GLU A 654 48.02 -31.42 -26.02
C GLU A 654 47.64 -30.00 -26.49
N TYR A 655 47.18 -29.83 -27.73
CA TYR A 655 46.71 -28.54 -28.24
C TYR A 655 45.46 -28.01 -27.48
N VAL A 656 44.45 -28.86 -27.26
CA VAL A 656 43.24 -28.47 -26.52
C VAL A 656 43.57 -28.29 -25.04
N LYS A 657 44.48 -29.09 -24.46
CA LYS A 657 44.96 -28.94 -23.08
C LYS A 657 45.62 -27.59 -22.83
N ALA A 658 46.45 -27.11 -23.77
CA ALA A 658 47.04 -25.77 -23.70
C ALA A 658 45.97 -24.67 -23.68
N GLY A 659 44.99 -24.73 -24.58
CA GLY A 659 43.88 -23.77 -24.61
C GLY A 659 42.97 -23.82 -23.37
N LEU A 660 42.74 -25.00 -22.80
CA LEU A 660 42.02 -25.14 -21.53
C LEU A 660 42.78 -24.49 -20.37
N ALA A 661 44.12 -24.51 -20.36
CA ALA A 661 44.92 -23.81 -19.37
C ALA A 661 44.86 -22.28 -19.52
N GLU A 662 44.76 -21.76 -20.77
CA GLU A 662 44.48 -20.33 -21.02
C GLU A 662 43.09 -19.92 -20.49
N LEU A 663 42.07 -20.78 -20.65
CA LEU A 663 40.73 -20.57 -20.08
C LEU A 663 40.70 -20.68 -18.54
N GLU A 664 41.51 -21.56 -17.93
CA GLU A 664 41.68 -21.62 -16.47
C GLU A 664 42.29 -20.32 -15.93
N LEU A 665 43.36 -19.85 -16.57
CA LEU A 665 44.01 -18.58 -16.23
C LEU A 665 43.06 -17.39 -16.37
N TRP A 666 42.23 -17.37 -17.41
CA TRP A 666 41.21 -16.34 -17.60
C TRP A 666 40.19 -16.32 -16.45
N CYS A 667 39.69 -17.49 -16.02
CA CYS A 667 38.80 -17.59 -14.86
C CYS A 667 39.43 -17.03 -13.58
N CYS A 668 40.73 -17.28 -13.35
CA CYS A 668 41.46 -16.69 -12.22
C CYS A 668 41.59 -15.15 -12.34
N GLN A 669 41.87 -14.63 -13.54
CA GLN A 669 42.06 -13.19 -13.79
C GLN A 669 40.75 -12.38 -13.73
N ALA A 670 39.65 -12.95 -14.22
CA ALA A 670 38.33 -12.30 -14.26
C ALA A 670 37.74 -12.00 -12.86
N LYS A 671 38.30 -12.60 -11.80
CA LYS A 671 37.83 -12.64 -10.40
C LYS A 671 36.57 -13.49 -10.20
N GLU A 672 36.48 -14.10 -9.02
CA GLU A 672 35.37 -14.97 -8.60
C GLU A 672 33.98 -14.30 -8.73
N GLU A 673 33.90 -12.98 -8.53
CA GLU A 673 32.71 -12.14 -8.72
C GLU A 673 32.09 -12.25 -10.12
N TYR A 674 32.91 -12.47 -11.16
CA TYR A 674 32.46 -12.52 -12.56
C TYR A 674 32.64 -13.90 -13.20
N ALA A 675 33.69 -14.66 -12.85
CA ALA A 675 33.91 -16.00 -13.37
C ALA A 675 33.05 -17.05 -12.65
N GLY A 676 32.89 -16.96 -11.33
CA GLY A 676 32.17 -17.95 -10.53
C GLY A 676 32.63 -19.40 -10.79
N SER A 677 31.67 -20.31 -10.88
CA SER A 677 31.88 -21.74 -11.17
C SER A 677 32.06 -22.06 -12.66
N SER A 678 32.40 -21.09 -13.51
CA SER A 678 32.47 -21.33 -14.96
C SER A 678 33.56 -22.35 -15.36
N TRP A 679 34.62 -22.48 -14.55
CA TRP A 679 35.66 -23.50 -14.76
C TRP A 679 35.16 -24.95 -14.57
N ASP A 680 34.16 -25.15 -13.70
CA ASP A 680 33.60 -26.47 -13.40
C ASP A 680 32.76 -27.03 -14.57
N GLU A 681 32.23 -26.14 -15.41
CA GLU A 681 31.46 -26.50 -16.60
C GLU A 681 32.32 -27.20 -17.67
N LEU A 682 33.63 -26.97 -17.69
CA LEU A 682 34.59 -27.59 -18.63
C LEU A 682 35.01 -29.02 -18.24
N LYS A 683 34.37 -29.64 -17.23
CA LYS A 683 34.77 -30.96 -16.68
C LYS A 683 34.85 -32.07 -17.73
N HIS A 684 33.93 -32.14 -18.69
CA HIS A 684 33.87 -33.27 -19.64
C HIS A 684 34.98 -33.18 -20.69
N ILE A 685 35.22 -31.99 -21.25
CA ILE A 685 36.34 -31.79 -22.18
C ILE A 685 37.69 -31.96 -21.46
N ARG A 686 37.84 -31.47 -20.22
CA ARG A 686 39.04 -31.68 -19.40
C ARG A 686 39.34 -33.16 -19.17
N GLN A 687 38.33 -33.96 -18.81
CA GLN A 687 38.47 -35.41 -18.65
C GLN A 687 38.85 -36.10 -19.97
N ALA A 688 38.15 -35.81 -21.06
CA ALA A 688 38.42 -36.41 -22.37
C ALA A 688 39.83 -36.09 -22.88
N VAL A 689 40.28 -34.83 -22.73
CA VAL A 689 41.63 -34.41 -23.08
C VAL A 689 42.67 -35.06 -22.16
N GLY A 690 42.38 -35.22 -20.87
CA GLY A 690 43.20 -36.00 -19.95
C GLY A 690 43.46 -37.42 -20.47
N PHE A 691 42.41 -38.14 -20.88
CA PHE A 691 42.55 -39.48 -21.47
C PHE A 691 43.35 -39.50 -22.78
N LEU A 692 43.24 -38.48 -23.64
CA LEU A 692 44.00 -38.39 -24.90
C LEU A 692 45.50 -38.09 -24.70
N VAL A 693 45.87 -37.55 -23.53
CA VAL A 693 47.23 -37.10 -23.21
C VAL A 693 47.94 -38.04 -22.23
N CYS A 694 47.19 -38.83 -21.44
CA CYS A 694 47.78 -39.92 -20.66
C CYS A 694 48.42 -40.96 -21.59
N HIS A 695 49.70 -41.23 -21.38
CA HIS A 695 50.35 -42.39 -22.00
C HIS A 695 49.74 -43.67 -21.43
N PHE A 696 48.97 -44.39 -22.24
CA PHE A 696 48.69 -45.81 -22.02
C PHE A 696 49.98 -46.58 -22.36
N THR A 697 50.75 -46.89 -21.31
CA THR A 697 51.87 -47.85 -21.33
C THR A 697 51.33 -49.28 -21.24
#